data_AF-A0A8D2Q5I5-F1
#
_entry.id   AF-A0A8D2Q5I5-F1
#
_cell.length_a   1.000
_cell.length_b   1.000
_cell.length_c   1.000
_cell.angle_alpha   90.00
_cell.angle_beta   90.00
_cell.angle_gamma   90.00
#
_symmetry.space_group_name_H-M   'P 1'
#
loop_
_entity.id
_entity.type
_entity.pdbx_description
1 polymer ?
#
loop_
_entity_poly.entity_id
_entity_poly.type
_entity_poly.pdbx_seq_one_letter_code
_entity_poly.pdbx_strand_id
1 'polypeptide(L)'
;MPERLTEMLMDTWAPLVILWITALPSMYMAPMNHTQLLPNKSSRGLNELSEEQRVLNRSKRGWVWNQMFVLEEFSGPEPILVGRLHTDLDPGSSNIKYILSGDGAGTIFVINDKTGDIHAMKRLDREEKAEYTLTAQAVDRDTNKPLEPPSEFIIKVQDINDNPPEFVDGPYHATVPEMSIVGTYVTKVTATDADDPVYGNSAKLVYSILEGQPYFSVEPHTAIIKTALSNMDREAKEEYTVVIQAKDMGGHMGGLSGTTTVTITLTDVNDNPPKFAQSLYHFSVLEDIAIGEPVGRVKANDLDTGENAKSSYDIIEGDGMNIFEITPDSQTQEGIIRLRKPLDFEFKRSYTLKLEATNVHIDPRFISVGPFKDTATVKIVVEDADEPPVFSSPTYLLEVHENAAINSVIGQVTAHDPDVTSSSIRFSIDRNTDLERQFNINTQDGRITLATPLDRETSTWHNITIVATEDRNPSQISRVPVAIKVLDVNDNAPELASGNEAYLCENGKTGKVNISVAIDKDDPKSGHYFVYNLPPEMANNPNFTIEKNQDNTLNILTKHNGFSRQKQEVYFLPIIISDSGNPPMSSTSTLTIKVCGCSSEGIAQSCNAEAYVLPIGLSMGALIAILACIILLLVIVVLFVTLRRHKNEPLIIKDDEDVRENIIRYDDEGGGEEDTEAFDIATLQNPDGINGFLPRKDIKPDLQFMPRQGLAPVPNGVDVDEFINVRLHEADNDPTAPPYDSIQIYGYEGRGSVAGSLSSLESSTSDSDQNFDYLSEWGPRFKRLGELYSVGESDKET
;
A
#
# COMPACT_ATOMS: atom_id res chain seq x y z
N MET A 1 -34.59 -18.06 -34.45
CA MET A 1 -34.47 -17.67 -35.86
C MET A 1 -33.79 -16.31 -35.91
N PRO A 2 -32.82 -16.12 -36.81
CA PRO A 2 -31.82 -17.13 -37.13
C PRO A 2 -30.43 -16.51 -37.42
N GLU A 3 -29.34 -17.23 -37.10
CA GLU A 3 -28.44 -17.90 -38.08
C GLU A 3 -27.19 -17.05 -38.38
N ARG A 4 -25.98 -17.59 -38.57
CA ARG A 4 -25.58 -18.91 -39.13
C ARG A 4 -24.09 -19.17 -38.77
N LEU A 5 -23.77 -20.35 -38.23
CA LEU A 5 -23.06 -21.49 -38.88
C LEU A 5 -21.54 -21.30 -38.98
N THR A 6 -20.62 -22.25 -38.74
CA THR A 6 -20.58 -23.74 -38.64
C THR A 6 -19.13 -24.06 -38.18
N GLU A 7 -18.81 -24.91 -37.20
CA GLU A 7 -18.86 -26.38 -37.09
C GLU A 7 -18.11 -27.23 -38.15
N MET A 8 -17.26 -28.14 -37.62
CA MET A 8 -16.89 -29.48 -38.11
C MET A 8 -15.81 -29.64 -39.22
N LEU A 9 -14.71 -30.39 -38.98
CA LEU A 9 -14.62 -31.86 -39.06
C LEU A 9 -13.18 -32.41 -38.89
N MET A 10 -13.13 -33.63 -38.34
CA MET A 10 -12.01 -34.56 -38.21
C MET A 10 -11.53 -35.20 -39.55
N ASP A 11 -10.44 -35.97 -39.43
CA ASP A 11 -10.09 -37.17 -40.23
C ASP A 11 -9.47 -36.91 -41.63
N THR A 12 -8.49 -37.65 -42.17
CA THR A 12 -7.94 -38.98 -41.93
C THR A 12 -6.68 -39.18 -42.82
N TRP A 13 -5.72 -39.97 -42.33
CA TRP A 13 -4.97 -41.07 -42.99
C TRP A 13 -4.26 -40.93 -44.36
N ALA A 14 -3.05 -41.49 -44.38
CA ALA A 14 -2.20 -41.90 -45.53
C ALA A 14 -2.94 -42.78 -46.57
N PRO A 15 -2.42 -43.12 -47.79
CA PRO A 15 -1.19 -43.92 -47.99
C PRO A 15 -0.48 -43.86 -49.39
N LEU A 16 0.50 -44.78 -49.57
CA LEU A 16 1.13 -45.36 -50.80
C LEU A 16 2.25 -44.55 -51.50
N VAL A 17 3.52 -44.97 -51.59
CA VAL A 17 4.20 -46.27 -51.89
C VAL A 17 4.29 -46.59 -53.40
N ILE A 18 5.50 -47.02 -53.81
CA ILE A 18 5.87 -47.98 -54.89
C ILE A 18 6.44 -47.46 -56.25
N LEU A 19 7.72 -47.88 -56.48
CA LEU A 19 8.32 -48.46 -57.71
C LEU A 19 8.68 -47.56 -58.92
N TRP A 20 9.74 -47.81 -59.75
CA TRP A 20 10.80 -48.84 -59.83
C TRP A 20 11.89 -48.43 -60.85
N ILE A 21 13.13 -48.89 -60.59
CA ILE A 21 14.10 -49.57 -61.48
C ILE A 21 14.77 -48.91 -62.70
N THR A 22 16.12 -48.99 -62.67
CA THR A 22 17.16 -49.43 -63.68
C THR A 22 18.38 -48.48 -63.58
N ALA A 23 19.66 -48.82 -63.78
CA ALA A 23 20.47 -50.02 -63.92
C ALA A 23 21.98 -49.60 -63.80
N LEU A 24 22.86 -50.53 -63.43
CA LEU A 24 24.35 -50.52 -63.45
C LEU A 24 24.95 -50.46 -64.89
N PRO A 25 26.29 -50.53 -65.18
CA PRO A 25 27.57 -50.31 -64.44
C PRO A 25 28.69 -49.58 -65.28
N SER A 26 29.97 -49.69 -64.85
CA SER A 26 31.28 -49.56 -65.56
C SER A 26 31.99 -48.20 -65.47
N MET A 27 33.32 -48.03 -65.48
CA MET A 27 34.56 -48.81 -65.28
C MET A 27 35.74 -47.78 -65.28
N TYR A 28 36.97 -48.25 -65.04
CA TYR A 28 38.31 -47.61 -65.24
C TYR A 28 38.85 -46.75 -64.08
N MET A 29 39.84 -47.21 -63.30
CA MET A 29 41.28 -47.45 -63.56
C MET A 29 42.14 -46.18 -63.66
N ALA A 30 43.12 -46.05 -62.77
CA ALA A 30 44.37 -45.31 -62.93
C ALA A 30 45.40 -45.83 -61.88
N PRO A 31 46.72 -45.72 -62.08
CA PRO A 31 47.57 -46.92 -62.17
C PRO A 31 48.77 -46.97 -61.21
N MET A 32 49.39 -48.16 -61.17
CA MET A 32 50.73 -48.49 -60.67
C MET A 32 51.82 -48.09 -61.67
N ASN A 33 53.05 -47.89 -61.17
CA ASN A 33 54.30 -48.46 -61.72
C ASN A 33 55.49 -48.08 -60.81
N HIS A 34 56.62 -48.78 -60.74
CA HIS A 34 57.04 -50.18 -60.81
C HIS A 34 58.57 -50.13 -61.03
N THR A 35 59.33 -50.97 -60.33
CA THR A 35 60.51 -51.72 -60.82
C THR A 35 60.92 -52.69 -59.70
N GLN A 36 60.64 -54.01 -59.72
CA GLN A 36 61.19 -55.13 -60.54
C GLN A 36 62.73 -55.27 -60.40
N LEU A 37 63.33 -56.41 -60.01
CA LEU A 37 63.27 -57.76 -60.61
C LEU A 37 63.57 -58.94 -59.64
N LEU A 38 62.72 -59.97 -59.74
CA LEU A 38 62.80 -61.47 -59.74
C LEU A 38 64.16 -62.21 -59.93
N PRO A 39 64.27 -63.58 -59.91
CA PRO A 39 63.36 -64.68 -59.44
C PRO A 39 63.99 -65.96 -58.77
N ASN A 40 63.10 -66.88 -58.31
CA ASN A 40 63.06 -68.37 -58.42
C ASN A 40 63.87 -69.36 -57.53
N LYS A 41 63.08 -70.27 -56.90
CA LYS A 41 63.18 -71.77 -56.78
C LYS A 41 64.52 -72.45 -56.47
N SER A 42 64.57 -73.24 -55.38
CA SER A 42 64.35 -74.71 -55.38
C SER A 42 64.97 -75.42 -54.16
N SER A 43 64.38 -76.55 -53.82
CA SER A 43 64.75 -77.52 -52.78
C SER A 43 65.86 -78.48 -53.23
N ARG A 44 66.45 -79.17 -52.22
CA ARG A 44 67.58 -80.14 -52.19
C ARG A 44 68.89 -79.46 -51.80
N GLY A 45 69.67 -79.89 -50.81
CA GLY A 45 69.66 -81.08 -49.95
C GLY A 45 71.11 -81.31 -49.50
N LEU A 46 71.28 -81.74 -48.24
CA LEU A 46 72.47 -82.40 -47.68
C LEU A 46 73.76 -81.57 -47.52
N ASN A 47 74.04 -81.14 -46.27
CA ASN A 47 75.10 -81.69 -45.39
C ASN A 47 75.69 -80.63 -44.44
N GLU A 48 75.54 -80.91 -43.14
CA GLU A 48 76.57 -80.86 -42.09
C GLU A 48 77.77 -79.88 -42.27
N LEU A 49 77.80 -78.80 -41.48
CA LEU A 49 78.70 -78.60 -40.31
C LEU A 49 78.92 -77.11 -39.95
N SER A 50 78.88 -76.88 -38.64
CA SER A 50 79.52 -75.84 -37.79
C SER A 50 79.21 -74.34 -37.97
N GLU A 51 78.65 -73.81 -36.87
CA GLU A 51 78.87 -72.51 -36.21
C GLU A 51 79.88 -71.52 -36.82
N GLU A 52 79.44 -70.25 -36.99
CA GLU A 52 80.02 -69.09 -36.29
C GLU A 52 79.16 -67.80 -36.47
N GLN A 53 78.68 -67.29 -35.34
CA GLN A 53 78.46 -65.88 -34.94
C GLN A 53 77.86 -64.84 -35.91
N ARG A 54 76.59 -64.48 -35.67
CA ARG A 54 76.06 -63.11 -35.85
C ARG A 54 75.38 -62.63 -34.56
N VAL A 55 76.04 -61.70 -33.88
CA VAL A 55 75.52 -61.01 -32.69
C VAL A 55 74.32 -60.14 -33.09
N LEU A 56 73.16 -60.38 -32.47
CA LEU A 56 71.98 -59.52 -32.54
C LEU A 56 72.11 -58.46 -31.43
N ASN A 57 72.14 -57.17 -31.80
CA ASN A 57 72.11 -56.08 -30.83
C ASN A 57 70.64 -55.73 -30.51
N ARG A 58 70.23 -55.90 -29.25
CA ARG A 58 68.87 -55.62 -28.77
C ARG A 58 68.86 -54.23 -28.13
N SER A 59 68.05 -53.29 -28.64
CA SER A 59 67.80 -52.02 -27.94
C SER A 59 66.96 -52.27 -26.68
N LYS A 60 67.45 -51.80 -25.53
CA LYS A 60 66.79 -51.89 -24.21
C LYS A 60 65.44 -51.15 -24.28
N ARG A 61 64.33 -51.80 -23.90
CA ARG A 61 63.06 -51.11 -23.62
C ARG A 61 63.20 -50.40 -22.27
N GLY A 62 62.90 -49.11 -22.19
CA GLY A 62 62.87 -48.37 -20.94
C GLY A 62 61.75 -48.86 -20.03
N TRP A 63 62.03 -49.02 -18.74
CA TRP A 63 61.02 -49.17 -17.70
C TRP A 63 60.46 -47.78 -17.37
N VAL A 64 59.14 -47.64 -17.27
CA VAL A 64 58.48 -46.42 -16.78
C VAL A 64 57.74 -46.78 -15.50
N TRP A 65 58.39 -46.61 -14.36
CA TRP A 65 57.76 -46.52 -13.04
C TRP A 65 58.63 -45.62 -12.18
N ASN A 66 58.42 -44.32 -12.32
CA ASN A 66 59.34 -43.33 -11.79
C ASN A 66 58.62 -42.50 -10.72
N GLN A 67 58.09 -43.19 -9.69
CA GLN A 67 57.51 -42.55 -8.50
C GLN A 67 58.13 -43.14 -7.23
N MET A 68 58.61 -42.28 -6.35
CA MET A 68 59.04 -42.61 -4.98
C MET A 68 58.07 -41.95 -4.00
N PHE A 69 57.86 -42.55 -2.84
CA PHE A 69 56.95 -42.02 -1.82
C PHE A 69 57.71 -41.71 -0.54
N VAL A 70 57.43 -40.56 0.06
CA VAL A 70 58.00 -40.13 1.34
C VAL A 70 56.87 -39.64 2.22
N LEU A 71 56.77 -40.12 3.46
CA LEU A 71 55.81 -39.58 4.42
C LEU A 71 56.24 -38.18 4.85
N GLU A 72 55.28 -37.26 4.91
CA GLU A 72 55.53 -35.96 5.53
C GLU A 72 55.78 -36.06 7.03
N GLU A 73 56.36 -35.00 7.61
CA GLU A 73 56.66 -34.88 9.05
C GLU A 73 57.33 -36.11 9.70
N PHE A 74 58.02 -36.93 8.88
CA PHE A 74 58.59 -38.19 9.33
C PHE A 74 59.69 -37.98 10.37
N SER A 75 59.46 -38.50 11.57
CA SER A 75 60.32 -38.30 12.75
C SER A 75 61.49 -39.31 12.86
N GLY A 76 61.93 -39.91 11.75
CA GLY A 76 63.05 -40.87 11.75
C GLY A 76 64.45 -40.23 11.77
N PRO A 77 65.52 -41.04 11.69
CA PRO A 77 66.88 -40.53 11.69
C PRO A 77 67.16 -39.74 10.40
N GLU A 78 67.58 -38.48 10.56
CA GLU A 78 68.03 -37.65 9.43
C GLU A 78 69.45 -38.05 8.99
N PRO A 79 69.73 -38.09 7.67
CA PRO A 79 68.84 -37.75 6.57
C PRO A 79 67.93 -38.93 6.15
N ILE A 80 66.71 -38.64 5.73
CA ILE A 80 65.67 -39.65 5.46
C ILE A 80 65.95 -40.32 4.12
N LEU A 81 66.14 -41.64 4.09
CA LEU A 81 66.33 -42.38 2.83
C LEU A 81 65.02 -42.43 2.04
N VAL A 82 65.00 -41.82 0.85
CA VAL A 82 63.83 -41.76 -0.04
C VAL A 82 63.82 -42.93 -1.04
N GLY A 83 64.99 -43.29 -1.54
CA GLY A 83 65.14 -44.35 -2.51
C GLY A 83 66.58 -44.55 -2.94
N ARG A 84 66.81 -45.54 -3.79
CA ARG A 84 68.14 -45.80 -4.38
C ARG A 84 68.01 -45.95 -5.87
N LEU A 85 68.86 -45.25 -6.61
CA LEU A 85 69.03 -45.45 -8.04
C LEU A 85 70.19 -46.41 -8.30
N HIS A 86 70.02 -47.27 -9.28
CA HIS A 86 71.02 -48.26 -9.64
C HIS A 86 70.98 -48.51 -11.15
N THR A 87 72.15 -48.61 -11.77
CA THR A 87 72.29 -49.04 -13.16
C THR A 87 72.87 -50.46 -13.21
N ASP A 88 72.38 -51.29 -14.13
CA ASP A 88 72.89 -52.64 -14.40
C ASP A 88 74.30 -52.63 -15.03
N LEU A 89 74.79 -51.46 -15.43
CA LEU A 89 76.19 -51.24 -15.82
C LEU A 89 77.13 -51.18 -14.63
N ASP A 90 76.63 -51.25 -13.39
CA ASP A 90 77.40 -51.26 -12.16
C ASP A 90 77.63 -52.70 -11.64
N PRO A 91 78.79 -53.34 -11.95
CA PRO A 91 79.12 -54.67 -11.42
C PRO A 91 79.61 -54.62 -9.95
N GLY A 92 79.45 -53.50 -9.24
CA GLY A 92 79.99 -53.27 -7.89
C GLY A 92 81.43 -52.74 -7.88
N SER A 93 81.91 -52.24 -9.03
CA SER A 93 83.24 -51.63 -9.19
C SER A 93 83.10 -50.13 -9.48
N SER A 94 83.64 -49.33 -8.57
CA SER A 94 83.35 -47.91 -8.28
C SER A 94 83.47 -46.82 -9.39
N ASN A 95 83.43 -47.11 -10.69
CA ASN A 95 83.67 -46.10 -11.74
C ASN A 95 82.41 -45.39 -12.29
N ILE A 96 81.29 -45.47 -11.58
CA ILE A 96 80.03 -44.78 -11.93
C ILE A 96 79.76 -43.68 -10.91
N LYS A 97 79.24 -42.56 -11.41
CA LYS A 97 78.82 -41.41 -10.61
C LYS A 97 77.35 -41.10 -10.89
N TYR A 98 76.53 -41.09 -9.84
CA TYR A 98 75.13 -40.71 -9.93
C TYR A 98 74.97 -39.20 -9.72
N ILE A 99 74.21 -38.54 -10.60
CA ILE A 99 73.92 -37.10 -10.54
C ILE A 99 72.40 -36.93 -10.46
N LEU A 100 71.96 -36.08 -9.53
CA LEU A 100 70.56 -35.68 -9.35
C LEU A 100 70.40 -34.20 -9.70
N SER A 101 69.34 -33.89 -10.44
CA SER A 101 68.97 -32.55 -10.89
C SER A 101 67.45 -32.38 -10.84
N GLY A 102 66.92 -31.16 -10.92
CA GLY A 102 65.48 -30.88 -10.83
C GLY A 102 65.05 -30.25 -9.51
N ASP A 103 63.78 -30.41 -9.15
CA ASP A 103 63.15 -29.71 -8.03
C ASP A 103 63.70 -30.14 -6.68
N GLY A 104 64.35 -29.22 -5.96
CA GLY A 104 64.93 -29.50 -4.64
C GLY A 104 66.21 -30.34 -4.67
N ALA A 105 66.78 -30.64 -5.84
CA ALA A 105 68.04 -31.35 -5.95
C ALA A 105 69.20 -30.53 -5.35
N GLY A 106 69.97 -31.16 -4.46
CA GLY A 106 71.12 -30.55 -3.77
C GLY A 106 70.77 -29.73 -2.53
N THR A 107 69.49 -29.41 -2.31
CA THR A 107 69.03 -28.65 -1.12
C THR A 107 68.09 -29.48 -0.25
N ILE A 108 67.05 -30.06 -0.84
CA ILE A 108 66.05 -30.91 -0.19
C ILE A 108 66.44 -32.37 -0.37
N PHE A 109 66.77 -32.77 -1.60
CA PHE A 109 67.16 -34.14 -1.94
C PHE A 109 68.63 -34.22 -2.35
N VAL A 110 69.40 -35.09 -1.69
CA VAL A 110 70.82 -35.31 -1.96
C VAL A 110 71.04 -36.77 -2.34
N ILE A 111 71.66 -36.99 -3.51
CA ILE A 111 72.07 -38.33 -3.94
C ILE A 111 73.52 -38.61 -3.54
N ASN A 112 73.77 -39.79 -3.00
CA ASN A 112 75.13 -40.30 -2.81
C ASN A 112 75.69 -40.72 -4.17
N ASP A 113 76.76 -40.05 -4.59
CA ASP A 113 77.35 -40.20 -5.92
C ASP A 113 77.93 -41.61 -6.19
N LYS A 114 78.22 -42.39 -5.14
CA LYS A 114 78.75 -43.77 -5.22
C LYS A 114 77.67 -44.84 -5.06
N THR A 115 76.74 -44.67 -4.13
CA THR A 115 75.75 -45.71 -3.82
C THR A 115 74.42 -45.53 -4.55
N GLY A 116 74.16 -44.33 -5.07
CA GLY A 116 72.89 -43.96 -5.67
C GLY A 116 71.75 -43.75 -4.66
N ASP A 117 72.05 -43.76 -3.35
CA ASP A 117 71.06 -43.48 -2.29
C ASP A 117 70.64 -42.01 -2.31
N ILE A 118 69.34 -41.76 -2.45
CA ILE A 118 68.73 -40.43 -2.37
C ILE A 118 68.21 -40.25 -0.96
N HIS A 119 68.64 -39.18 -0.30
CA HIS A 119 68.15 -38.79 1.01
C HIS A 119 67.48 -37.42 0.98
N ALA A 120 66.39 -37.26 1.73
CA ALA A 120 65.82 -35.97 2.08
C ALA A 120 66.58 -35.39 3.29
N MET A 121 67.09 -34.17 3.13
CA MET A 121 67.90 -33.45 4.14
C MET A 121 67.06 -32.61 5.09
N LYS A 122 65.76 -32.50 4.83
CA LYS A 122 64.78 -31.77 5.62
C LYS A 122 63.49 -32.58 5.69
N ARG A 123 62.66 -32.26 6.68
CA ARG A 123 61.27 -32.70 6.69
C ARG A 123 60.52 -32.10 5.52
N LEU A 124 59.61 -32.90 4.98
CA LEU A 124 58.73 -32.50 3.90
C LEU A 124 57.34 -32.30 4.50
N ASP A 125 56.63 -31.33 3.95
CA ASP A 125 55.26 -30.94 4.26
C ASP A 125 54.51 -30.96 2.92
N ARG A 126 53.41 -31.71 2.86
CA ARG A 126 52.62 -31.93 1.65
C ARG A 126 51.78 -30.70 1.33
N GLU A 127 51.24 -30.02 2.33
CA GLU A 127 50.47 -28.78 2.21
C GLU A 127 51.35 -27.66 1.62
N GLU A 128 52.66 -27.67 1.92
CA GLU A 128 53.64 -26.81 1.25
C GLU A 128 53.90 -27.26 -0.20
N LYS A 129 54.25 -28.54 -0.41
CA LYS A 129 54.47 -29.10 -1.76
C LYS A 129 54.30 -30.62 -1.83
N ALA A 130 53.21 -31.05 -2.47
CA ALA A 130 52.80 -32.46 -2.58
C ALA A 130 53.69 -33.35 -3.47
N GLU A 131 54.37 -32.80 -4.48
CA GLU A 131 55.24 -33.60 -5.35
C GLU A 131 56.47 -32.83 -5.89
N TYR A 132 57.56 -33.57 -6.10
CA TYR A 132 58.82 -33.05 -6.60
C TYR A 132 59.26 -33.83 -7.84
N THR A 133 59.51 -33.13 -8.95
CA THR A 133 59.99 -33.75 -10.19
C THR A 133 61.50 -33.62 -10.28
N LEU A 134 62.18 -34.77 -10.28
CA LEU A 134 63.63 -34.88 -10.29
C LEU A 134 64.09 -35.67 -11.52
N THR A 135 65.29 -35.36 -12.00
CA THR A 135 65.95 -36.08 -13.08
C THR A 135 67.29 -36.61 -12.59
N ALA A 136 67.49 -37.91 -12.74
CA ALA A 136 68.75 -38.56 -12.42
C ALA A 136 69.48 -39.06 -13.66
N GLN A 137 70.80 -39.04 -13.60
CA GLN A 137 71.67 -39.52 -14.65
C GLN A 137 72.88 -40.26 -14.07
N ALA A 138 73.19 -41.43 -14.63
CA ALA A 138 74.42 -42.16 -14.34
C ALA A 138 75.49 -41.76 -15.36
N VAL A 139 76.64 -41.28 -14.87
CA VAL A 139 77.77 -40.88 -15.71
C VAL A 139 79.04 -41.65 -15.32
N ASP A 140 79.96 -41.76 -16.25
CA ASP A 140 81.29 -42.30 -15.99
C ASP A 140 82.08 -41.32 -15.09
N ARG A 141 82.69 -41.82 -14.02
CA ARG A 141 83.33 -40.97 -12.99
C ARG A 141 84.54 -40.20 -13.52
N ASP A 142 85.30 -40.78 -14.44
CA ASP A 142 86.57 -40.24 -14.92
C ASP A 142 86.35 -39.30 -16.12
N THR A 143 85.34 -39.59 -16.94
CA THR A 143 85.09 -38.86 -18.20
C THR A 143 83.84 -37.98 -18.16
N ASN A 144 82.98 -38.09 -17.13
CA ASN A 144 81.66 -37.47 -17.03
C ASN A 144 80.76 -37.70 -18.25
N LYS A 145 81.01 -38.77 -19.03
CA LYS A 145 80.16 -39.12 -20.16
C LYS A 145 78.91 -39.85 -19.65
N PRO A 146 77.72 -39.54 -20.19
CA PRO A 146 76.50 -40.22 -19.78
C PRO A 146 76.58 -41.69 -20.16
N LEU A 147 76.43 -42.57 -19.17
CA LEU A 147 76.38 -44.02 -19.35
C LEU A 147 74.96 -44.49 -19.64
N GLU A 148 73.98 -43.80 -19.04
CA GLU A 148 72.55 -44.01 -19.26
C GLU A 148 71.89 -42.66 -19.63
N PRO A 149 70.77 -42.67 -20.38
CA PRO A 149 69.99 -41.46 -20.62
C PRO A 149 69.45 -40.89 -19.29
N PRO A 150 69.19 -39.57 -19.21
CA PRO A 150 68.56 -38.99 -18.03
C PRO A 150 67.17 -39.60 -17.83
N SER A 151 66.85 -39.94 -16.59
CA SER A 151 65.57 -40.52 -16.18
C SER A 151 64.85 -39.59 -15.22
N GLU A 152 63.67 -39.12 -15.62
CA GLU A 152 62.80 -38.28 -14.80
C GLU A 152 61.94 -39.12 -13.87
N PHE A 153 61.87 -38.77 -12.60
CA PHE A 153 61.03 -39.41 -11.58
C PHE A 153 60.44 -38.39 -10.62
N ILE A 154 59.30 -38.75 -10.04
CA ILE A 154 58.54 -37.91 -9.14
C ILE A 154 58.69 -38.47 -7.72
N ILE A 155 59.02 -37.63 -6.76
CA ILE A 155 58.87 -37.95 -5.34
C ILE A 155 57.52 -37.38 -4.90
N LYS A 156 56.60 -38.26 -4.53
CA LYS A 156 55.30 -37.89 -3.96
C LYS A 156 55.38 -37.90 -2.45
N VAL A 157 54.93 -36.81 -1.84
CA VAL A 157 54.80 -36.71 -0.39
C VAL A 157 53.46 -37.35 0.00
N GLN A 158 53.49 -38.28 0.95
CA GLN A 158 52.31 -38.94 1.50
C GLN A 158 51.80 -38.17 2.70
N ASP A 159 50.50 -37.92 2.67
CA ASP A 159 49.71 -37.17 3.64
C ASP A 159 49.65 -37.86 5.01
N ILE A 160 49.72 -37.06 6.08
CA ILE A 160 49.44 -37.41 7.47
C ILE A 160 48.38 -36.42 7.97
N ASN A 161 47.42 -36.90 8.77
CA ASN A 161 46.36 -36.07 9.33
C ASN A 161 46.89 -35.12 10.44
N ASP A 162 47.54 -34.02 10.07
CA ASP A 162 48.15 -33.06 10.99
C ASP A 162 47.50 -31.67 10.98
N ASN A 163 46.57 -31.39 10.06
CA ASN A 163 45.77 -30.17 10.07
C ASN A 163 44.34 -30.43 10.58
N PRO A 164 43.86 -29.69 11.59
CA PRO A 164 42.48 -29.81 12.02
C PRO A 164 41.51 -29.08 11.07
N PRO A 165 40.24 -29.53 10.98
CA PRO A 165 39.21 -28.82 10.21
C PRO A 165 39.00 -27.38 10.71
N GLU A 166 38.88 -26.42 9.80
CA GLU A 166 38.63 -25.00 10.10
C GLU A 166 37.36 -24.48 9.44
N PHE A 167 36.57 -23.67 10.17
CA PHE A 167 35.37 -23.02 9.65
C PHE A 167 35.71 -21.60 9.18
N VAL A 168 35.82 -21.42 7.86
CA VAL A 168 36.25 -20.15 7.25
C VAL A 168 35.21 -19.03 7.42
N ASP A 169 33.92 -19.35 7.34
CA ASP A 169 32.82 -18.37 7.37
C ASP A 169 32.19 -18.21 8.77
N GLY A 170 32.83 -18.73 9.83
CA GLY A 170 32.33 -18.65 11.20
C GLY A 170 32.73 -17.34 11.93
N PRO A 171 31.95 -16.89 12.93
CA PRO A 171 30.68 -17.44 13.43
C PRO A 171 29.50 -17.15 12.49
N TYR A 172 28.51 -18.05 12.48
CA TYR A 172 27.37 -17.98 11.56
C TYR A 172 26.14 -17.36 12.23
N HIS A 173 25.35 -16.62 11.47
CA HIS A 173 24.03 -16.12 11.87
C HIS A 173 22.96 -16.63 10.90
N ALA A 174 21.86 -17.14 11.44
CA ALA A 174 20.76 -17.65 10.64
C ALA A 174 19.41 -17.31 11.27
N THR A 175 18.38 -17.29 10.44
CA THR A 175 17.01 -17.00 10.84
C THR A 175 16.10 -18.13 10.39
N VAL A 176 15.15 -18.55 11.23
CA VAL A 176 14.13 -19.53 10.85
C VAL A 176 12.78 -19.10 11.42
N PRO A 177 11.68 -19.22 10.66
CA PRO A 177 10.36 -18.95 11.20
C PRO A 177 10.07 -19.83 12.41
N GLU A 178 9.46 -19.24 13.44
CA GLU A 178 8.92 -20.02 14.53
C GLU A 178 7.80 -20.97 14.06
N MET A 179 7.48 -21.94 14.91
CA MET A 179 6.54 -23.02 14.60
C MET A 179 6.86 -23.77 13.29
N SER A 180 8.10 -23.67 12.82
CA SER A 180 8.57 -24.42 11.67
C SER A 180 8.40 -25.91 11.90
N ILE A 181 7.93 -26.61 10.88
CA ILE A 181 7.86 -28.08 10.90
C ILE A 181 9.26 -28.66 11.12
N VAL A 182 9.31 -29.87 11.68
CA VAL A 182 10.58 -30.59 11.84
C VAL A 182 11.19 -30.89 10.47
N GLY A 183 12.49 -30.64 10.33
CA GLY A 183 13.25 -30.83 9.09
C GLY A 183 13.37 -29.59 8.21
N THR A 184 12.84 -28.44 8.63
CA THR A 184 13.02 -27.16 7.92
C THR A 184 14.49 -26.78 7.85
N TYR A 185 14.95 -26.41 6.66
CA TYR A 185 16.30 -25.92 6.42
C TYR A 185 16.53 -24.58 7.16
N VAL A 186 17.59 -24.50 7.95
CA VAL A 186 17.99 -23.27 8.66
C VAL A 186 19.17 -22.60 7.96
N THR A 187 20.29 -23.31 7.88
CA THR A 187 21.52 -22.82 7.23
C THR A 187 22.45 -23.98 6.91
N LYS A 188 23.49 -23.71 6.14
CA LYS A 188 24.59 -24.65 5.87
C LYS A 188 25.89 -24.04 6.38
N VAL A 189 26.60 -24.79 7.21
CA VAL A 189 27.96 -24.41 7.65
C VAL A 189 28.98 -25.16 6.82
N THR A 190 30.15 -24.56 6.58
CA THR A 190 31.22 -25.23 5.82
C THR A 190 32.52 -25.14 6.60
N ALA A 191 33.15 -26.30 6.80
CA ALA A 191 34.53 -26.41 7.24
C ALA A 191 35.40 -26.95 6.10
N THR A 192 36.67 -26.55 6.11
CA THR A 192 37.70 -27.00 5.19
C THR A 192 38.84 -27.61 5.98
N ASP A 193 39.47 -28.62 5.41
CA ASP A 193 40.62 -29.30 5.96
C ASP A 193 41.74 -29.24 4.91
N ALA A 194 42.97 -29.00 5.35
CA ALA A 194 44.10 -28.80 4.46
C ALA A 194 44.67 -30.12 3.92
N ASP A 195 44.42 -31.24 4.62
CA ASP A 195 44.97 -32.55 4.33
C ASP A 195 44.38 -33.17 3.04
N ASP A 196 44.91 -34.29 2.57
CA ASP A 196 44.42 -34.98 1.37
C ASP A 196 43.06 -35.68 1.64
N PRO A 197 41.99 -35.39 0.86
CA PRO A 197 40.70 -36.04 1.04
C PRO A 197 40.66 -37.48 0.53
N VAL A 198 41.62 -37.90 -0.31
CA VAL A 198 41.65 -39.21 -0.96
C VAL A 198 42.55 -40.18 -0.20
N TYR A 199 43.68 -39.72 0.30
CA TYR A 199 44.61 -40.56 1.06
C TYR A 199 44.18 -40.63 2.53
N GLY A 200 44.00 -41.85 3.07
CA GLY A 200 43.69 -42.05 4.50
C GLY A 200 42.31 -41.58 4.99
N ASN A 201 41.52 -40.90 4.15
CA ASN A 201 40.35 -40.12 4.54
C ASN A 201 40.70 -38.97 5.51
N SER A 202 41.93 -38.46 5.53
CA SER A 202 42.39 -37.42 6.46
C SER A 202 41.43 -36.22 6.44
N ALA A 203 41.26 -35.58 5.28
CA ALA A 203 40.34 -34.45 5.12
C ALA A 203 38.84 -34.81 4.96
N LYS A 204 38.41 -36.04 5.29
CA LYS A 204 36.99 -36.41 5.19
C LYS A 204 36.21 -35.98 6.43
N LEU A 205 35.46 -34.90 6.29
CA LEU A 205 34.73 -34.28 7.40
C LEU A 205 33.38 -34.95 7.71
N VAL A 206 33.10 -35.07 9.01
CA VAL A 206 31.79 -35.42 9.57
C VAL A 206 31.39 -34.37 10.60
N TYR A 207 30.18 -33.84 10.43
CA TYR A 207 29.63 -32.76 11.26
C TYR A 207 28.72 -33.30 12.37
N SER A 208 28.81 -32.71 13.56
CA SER A 208 27.99 -33.04 14.73
C SER A 208 27.62 -31.78 15.52
N ILE A 209 26.58 -31.87 16.36
CA ILE A 209 26.17 -30.80 17.27
C ILE A 209 26.72 -31.13 18.66
N LEU A 210 27.45 -30.20 19.27
CA LEU A 210 27.90 -30.29 20.66
C LEU A 210 26.87 -29.65 21.61
N GLU A 211 26.29 -28.53 21.21
CA GLU A 211 25.29 -27.79 21.99
C GLU A 211 24.19 -27.27 21.05
N GLY A 212 22.92 -27.34 21.45
CA GLY A 212 21.78 -26.93 20.63
C GLY A 212 20.72 -28.03 20.40
N GLN A 213 21.00 -29.27 20.81
CA GLN A 213 19.99 -30.31 20.91
C GLN A 213 19.08 -30.07 22.13
N PRO A 214 17.78 -30.41 22.09
CA PRO A 214 17.09 -31.14 21.02
C PRO A 214 16.48 -30.25 19.91
N TYR A 215 16.75 -28.94 19.90
CA TYR A 215 16.09 -27.97 19.01
C TYR A 215 16.50 -28.11 17.55
N PHE A 216 17.78 -28.39 17.30
CA PHE A 216 18.33 -28.50 15.94
C PHE A 216 19.03 -29.84 15.72
N SER A 217 19.14 -30.21 14.44
CA SER A 217 19.90 -31.36 13.95
C SER A 217 20.83 -30.91 12.83
N VAL A 218 21.97 -31.58 12.67
CA VAL A 218 22.89 -31.34 11.56
C VAL A 218 23.03 -32.62 10.74
N GLU A 219 22.99 -32.48 9.42
CA GLU A 219 23.25 -33.59 8.53
C GLU A 219 24.77 -33.85 8.46
N PRO A 220 25.26 -35.05 8.82
CA PRO A 220 26.68 -35.27 9.10
C PRO A 220 27.63 -35.08 7.90
N HIS A 221 27.14 -35.17 6.66
CA HIS A 221 27.97 -35.09 5.45
C HIS A 221 27.77 -33.79 4.66
N THR A 222 26.58 -33.19 4.75
CA THR A 222 26.23 -31.97 3.99
C THR A 222 26.38 -30.71 4.82
N ALA A 223 26.50 -30.85 6.15
CA ALA A 223 26.59 -29.76 7.12
C ALA A 223 25.37 -28.82 7.11
N ILE A 224 24.22 -29.35 6.68
CA ILE A 224 22.95 -28.64 6.69
C ILE A 224 22.33 -28.75 8.09
N ILE A 225 22.04 -27.62 8.71
CA ILE A 225 21.31 -27.53 9.98
C ILE A 225 19.82 -27.45 9.69
N LYS A 226 19.04 -28.29 10.38
CA LYS A 226 17.58 -28.38 10.26
C LYS A 226 16.92 -28.29 11.64
N THR A 227 15.68 -27.83 11.68
CA THR A 227 14.85 -27.90 12.89
C THR A 227 14.60 -29.36 13.29
N ALA A 228 14.74 -29.68 14.58
CA ALA A 228 14.55 -31.02 15.14
C ALA A 228 13.39 -31.08 16.14
N LEU A 229 13.08 -29.97 16.80
CA LEU A 229 11.94 -29.83 17.70
C LEU A 229 10.81 -29.04 17.00
N SER A 230 9.58 -29.54 17.10
CA SER A 230 8.38 -28.83 16.66
C SER A 230 7.96 -27.77 17.68
N ASN A 231 7.15 -26.79 17.25
CA ASN A 231 6.53 -25.77 18.12
C ASN A 231 7.57 -24.96 18.91
N MET A 232 8.69 -24.64 18.28
CA MET A 232 9.58 -23.59 18.77
C MET A 232 8.86 -22.25 18.64
N ASP A 233 8.94 -21.45 19.69
CA ASP A 233 8.07 -20.29 19.93
C ASP A 233 8.96 -19.11 20.31
N ARG A 234 8.87 -18.02 19.55
CA ARG A 234 9.71 -16.83 19.68
C ARG A 234 9.36 -16.08 20.96
N GLU A 235 8.09 -16.02 21.31
CA GLU A 235 7.54 -15.38 22.51
C GLU A 235 8.08 -16.05 23.79
N ALA A 236 8.35 -17.36 23.73
CA ALA A 236 9.03 -18.07 24.81
C ALA A 236 10.56 -17.92 24.77
N LYS A 237 11.18 -18.05 23.58
CA LYS A 237 12.63 -17.92 23.39
C LYS A 237 12.98 -17.58 21.95
N GLU A 238 13.47 -16.36 21.72
CA GLU A 238 13.80 -15.83 20.40
C GLU A 238 15.14 -16.35 19.82
N GLU A 239 16.17 -16.51 20.66
CA GLU A 239 17.55 -16.76 20.19
C GLU A 239 18.11 -18.09 20.72
N TYR A 240 18.73 -18.85 19.83
CA TYR A 240 19.36 -20.13 20.12
C TYR A 240 20.81 -20.14 19.63
N THR A 241 21.74 -20.49 20.52
CA THR A 241 23.14 -20.73 20.17
C THR A 241 23.37 -22.21 19.95
N VAL A 242 23.93 -22.57 18.78
CA VAL A 242 24.26 -23.94 18.40
C VAL A 242 25.76 -24.04 18.17
N VAL A 243 26.42 -24.99 18.83
CA VAL A 243 27.85 -25.26 18.64
C VAL A 243 28.00 -26.47 17.73
N ILE A 244 28.55 -26.24 16.54
CA ILE A 244 28.83 -27.28 15.54
C ILE A 244 30.29 -27.69 15.63
N GLN A 245 30.52 -29.00 15.56
CA GLN A 245 31.85 -29.60 15.42
C GLN A 245 31.99 -30.22 14.03
N ALA A 246 33.11 -29.96 13.36
CA ALA A 246 33.56 -30.73 12.22
C ALA A 246 34.72 -31.61 12.68
N LYS A 247 34.66 -32.90 12.37
CA LYS A 247 35.68 -33.87 12.73
C LYS A 247 36.18 -34.58 11.48
N ASP A 248 37.50 -34.62 11.32
CA ASP A 248 38.19 -35.25 10.19
C ASP A 248 38.16 -36.80 10.30
N MET A 249 38.90 -37.50 9.42
CA MET A 249 38.99 -38.97 9.43
C MET A 249 37.62 -39.68 9.45
N GLY A 250 36.61 -39.13 8.79
CA GLY A 250 35.26 -39.69 8.79
C GLY A 250 34.60 -39.73 10.18
N GLY A 251 35.03 -38.89 11.12
CA GLY A 251 34.52 -38.82 12.50
C GLY A 251 35.10 -39.86 13.46
N HIS A 252 36.08 -40.67 13.03
CA HIS A 252 36.64 -41.77 13.84
C HIS A 252 37.38 -41.31 15.11
N MET A 253 37.55 -42.21 16.08
CA MET A 253 38.26 -41.96 17.34
C MET A 253 39.77 -41.88 17.08
N GLY A 254 40.24 -40.72 16.64
CA GLY A 254 41.61 -40.45 16.22
C GLY A 254 41.72 -39.15 15.42
N GLY A 255 40.60 -38.74 14.80
CA GLY A 255 40.53 -37.51 14.05
C GLY A 255 40.54 -36.23 14.86
N LEU A 256 41.10 -35.16 14.28
CA LEU A 256 41.10 -33.81 14.83
C LEU A 256 39.73 -33.14 14.58
N SER A 257 39.45 -32.08 15.34
CA SER A 257 38.16 -31.41 15.26
C SER A 257 38.27 -29.90 15.37
N GLY A 258 37.52 -29.21 14.52
CA GLY A 258 37.22 -27.78 14.65
C GLY A 258 35.81 -27.55 15.16
N THR A 259 35.57 -26.41 15.80
CA THR A 259 34.24 -26.02 16.28
C THR A 259 33.89 -24.60 15.84
N THR A 260 32.61 -24.35 15.58
CA THR A 260 32.08 -23.00 15.32
C THR A 260 30.73 -22.82 16.00
N THR A 261 30.34 -21.56 16.21
CA THR A 261 29.05 -21.17 16.79
C THR A 261 28.11 -20.66 15.71
N VAL A 262 26.86 -21.10 15.75
CA VAL A 262 25.76 -20.65 14.91
C VAL A 262 24.69 -20.04 15.80
N THR A 263 24.45 -18.75 15.63
CA THR A 263 23.35 -18.04 16.31
C THR A 263 22.11 -18.08 15.42
N ILE A 264 21.06 -18.74 15.90
CA ILE A 264 19.79 -18.90 15.19
C ILE A 264 18.72 -18.07 15.89
N THR A 265 18.17 -17.09 15.19
CA THR A 265 17.06 -16.25 15.68
C THR A 265 15.74 -16.69 15.04
N LEU A 266 14.70 -16.86 15.86
CA LEU A 266 13.36 -17.16 15.35
C LEU A 266 12.73 -15.91 14.74
N THR A 267 12.21 -16.01 13.52
CA THR A 267 11.43 -14.93 12.92
C THR A 267 9.97 -15.10 13.26
N ASP A 268 9.35 -13.98 13.60
CA ASP A 268 7.97 -13.84 14.04
C ASP A 268 6.95 -14.35 13.00
N VAL A 269 5.93 -15.04 13.48
CA VAL A 269 4.76 -15.51 12.74
C VAL A 269 3.54 -15.03 13.50
N ASN A 270 2.52 -14.51 12.80
CA ASN A 270 1.31 -14.04 13.48
C ASN A 270 0.47 -15.21 14.02
N ASP A 271 0.73 -15.59 15.27
CA ASP A 271 0.03 -16.64 16.01
C ASP A 271 -0.68 -16.12 17.26
N ASN A 272 -0.38 -14.90 17.71
CA ASN A 272 -1.06 -14.28 18.85
C ASN A 272 -2.13 -13.26 18.42
N PRO A 273 -3.34 -13.32 18.99
CA PRO A 273 -4.35 -12.30 18.75
C PRO A 273 -4.11 -11.05 19.62
N PRO A 274 -4.52 -9.85 19.16
CA PRO A 274 -4.46 -8.64 19.95
C PRO A 274 -5.47 -8.75 21.09
N LYS A 275 -5.04 -8.47 22.32
CA LYS A 275 -5.89 -8.59 23.52
C LYS A 275 -6.07 -7.26 24.21
N PHE A 276 -7.31 -6.88 24.47
CA PHE A 276 -7.59 -5.71 25.29
C PHE A 276 -7.20 -5.97 26.75
N ALA A 277 -6.57 -4.98 27.40
CA ALA A 277 -6.23 -5.07 28.81
C ALA A 277 -7.47 -5.15 29.73
N GLN A 278 -8.60 -4.61 29.27
CA GLN A 278 -9.87 -4.58 30.00
C GLN A 278 -11.01 -4.99 29.08
N SER A 279 -11.98 -5.74 29.60
CA SER A 279 -13.21 -6.10 28.88
C SER A 279 -14.24 -4.97 28.83
N LEU A 280 -14.12 -3.98 29.73
CA LEU A 280 -15.00 -2.84 29.84
C LEU A 280 -14.22 -1.56 30.16
N TYR A 281 -14.20 -0.61 29.23
CA TYR A 281 -13.64 0.73 29.42
C TYR A 281 -14.74 1.73 29.77
N HIS A 282 -14.41 2.68 30.64
CA HIS A 282 -15.29 3.78 31.01
C HIS A 282 -14.63 5.11 30.68
N PHE A 283 -15.31 5.93 29.89
CA PHE A 283 -14.91 7.30 29.59
C PHE A 283 -16.02 8.25 29.97
N SER A 284 -15.66 9.47 30.37
CA SER A 284 -16.61 10.57 30.51
C SER A 284 -16.19 11.73 29.61
N VAL A 285 -17.19 12.41 29.05
CA VAL A 285 -17.00 13.47 28.07
C VAL A 285 -18.09 14.52 28.24
N LEU A 286 -17.73 15.79 28.17
CA LEU A 286 -18.68 16.89 28.17
C LEU A 286 -19.44 16.91 26.83
N GLU A 287 -20.70 17.35 26.85
CA GLU A 287 -21.49 17.43 25.61
C GLU A 287 -21.01 18.53 24.64
N ASP A 288 -20.38 19.58 25.15
CA ASP A 288 -19.83 20.71 24.40
C ASP A 288 -18.53 20.40 23.64
N ILE A 289 -18.07 19.14 23.70
CA ILE A 289 -16.88 18.68 23.01
C ILE A 289 -16.97 18.90 21.49
N ALA A 290 -15.92 19.47 20.91
CA ALA A 290 -15.86 19.73 19.48
C ALA A 290 -15.80 18.43 18.65
N ILE A 291 -16.43 18.47 17.47
CA ILE A 291 -16.39 17.37 16.51
C ILE A 291 -14.93 17.12 16.07
N GLY A 292 -14.50 15.86 16.10
CA GLY A 292 -13.15 15.41 15.76
C GLY A 292 -12.21 15.24 16.97
N GLU A 293 -12.59 15.75 18.14
CA GLU A 293 -11.79 15.62 19.36
C GLU A 293 -11.82 14.18 19.91
N PRO A 294 -10.74 13.73 20.58
CA PRO A 294 -10.64 12.40 21.14
C PRO A 294 -11.44 12.29 22.45
N VAL A 295 -12.35 11.32 22.50
CA VAL A 295 -13.20 10.99 23.65
C VAL A 295 -12.52 9.98 24.58
N GLY A 296 -11.75 9.06 24.00
CA GLY A 296 -11.08 8.01 24.76
C GLY A 296 -10.04 7.28 23.92
N ARG A 297 -9.16 6.54 24.59
CA ARG A 297 -8.10 5.73 23.96
C ARG A 297 -8.18 4.32 24.51
N VAL A 298 -8.19 3.35 23.62
CA VAL A 298 -8.12 1.92 23.97
C VAL A 298 -6.89 1.31 23.31
N LYS A 299 -6.30 0.31 23.97
CA LYS A 299 -5.17 -0.42 23.42
C LYS A 299 -5.41 -1.91 23.54
N ALA A 300 -5.32 -2.60 22.41
CA ALA A 300 -5.14 -4.04 22.37
C ALA A 300 -3.63 -4.31 22.28
N ASN A 301 -3.13 -5.17 23.16
CA ASN A 301 -1.73 -5.56 23.18
C ASN A 301 -1.60 -6.90 22.46
N ASP A 302 -0.72 -6.92 21.47
CA ASP A 302 -0.28 -8.12 20.77
C ASP A 302 1.09 -8.57 21.30
N LEU A 303 1.34 -9.88 21.32
CA LEU A 303 2.62 -10.45 21.77
C LEU A 303 3.62 -10.59 20.62
N ASP A 304 3.13 -10.56 19.38
CA ASP A 304 3.93 -10.61 18.16
C ASP A 304 4.76 -9.33 17.98
N THR A 305 5.57 -9.29 16.92
CA THR A 305 6.44 -8.14 16.61
C THR A 305 6.28 -7.60 15.19
N GLY A 306 6.75 -6.37 14.97
CA GLY A 306 6.75 -5.75 13.65
C GLY A 306 5.35 -5.53 13.05
N GLU A 307 5.13 -6.03 11.84
CA GLU A 307 3.84 -5.90 11.13
C GLU A 307 2.76 -6.85 11.68
N ASN A 308 3.15 -7.98 12.29
CA ASN A 308 2.22 -8.96 12.84
C ASN A 308 1.53 -8.43 14.11
N ALA A 309 2.27 -7.63 14.90
CA ALA A 309 1.77 -6.95 16.09
C ALA A 309 0.78 -5.79 15.82
N LYS A 310 0.59 -5.37 14.56
CA LYS A 310 -0.28 -4.24 14.23
C LYS A 310 -1.75 -4.66 14.28
N SER A 311 -2.53 -3.89 15.01
CA SER A 311 -3.97 -4.11 15.16
C SER A 311 -4.79 -3.06 14.42
N SER A 312 -5.83 -3.51 13.72
CA SER A 312 -6.94 -2.68 13.25
C SER A 312 -8.03 -2.63 14.31
N TYR A 313 -8.67 -1.48 14.47
CA TYR A 313 -9.76 -1.27 15.42
C TYR A 313 -11.03 -0.86 14.70
N ASP A 314 -12.15 -1.48 15.06
CA ASP A 314 -13.46 -1.18 14.48
C ASP A 314 -14.55 -1.16 15.55
N ILE A 315 -15.60 -0.35 15.33
CA ILE A 315 -16.81 -0.35 16.14
C ILE A 315 -17.82 -1.30 15.47
N ILE A 316 -18.06 -2.47 16.07
CA ILE A 316 -18.88 -3.53 15.46
C ILE A 316 -20.34 -3.48 15.87
N GLU A 317 -20.63 -2.94 17.05
CA GLU A 317 -21.98 -2.90 17.62
C GLU A 317 -22.08 -1.72 18.59
N GLY A 318 -23.28 -1.21 18.82
CA GLY A 318 -23.54 -0.21 19.84
C GLY A 318 -24.54 0.85 19.41
N ASP A 319 -24.92 1.67 20.38
CA ASP A 319 -25.93 2.71 20.21
C ASP A 319 -25.35 4.08 19.81
N GLY A 320 -24.03 4.16 19.61
CA GLY A 320 -23.29 5.34 19.19
C GLY A 320 -22.45 5.18 17.92
N MET A 321 -22.67 4.13 17.12
CA MET A 321 -21.86 3.86 15.90
C MET A 321 -21.87 5.00 14.87
N ASN A 322 -22.94 5.82 14.85
CA ASN A 322 -23.05 6.97 13.95
C ASN A 322 -22.51 8.27 14.55
N ILE A 323 -22.15 8.25 15.84
CA ILE A 323 -21.77 9.41 16.64
C ILE A 323 -20.27 9.37 16.95
N PHE A 324 -19.71 8.17 17.14
CA PHE A 324 -18.29 7.97 17.38
C PHE A 324 -17.64 7.25 16.21
N GLU A 325 -16.37 7.53 16.00
CA GLU A 325 -15.50 6.80 15.10
C GLU A 325 -14.24 6.36 15.85
N ILE A 326 -13.57 5.30 15.40
CA ILE A 326 -12.30 4.86 15.96
C ILE A 326 -11.22 4.92 14.89
N THR A 327 -10.06 5.46 15.26
CA THR A 327 -8.91 5.60 14.36
C THR A 327 -7.66 5.08 15.07
N PRO A 328 -6.87 4.19 14.44
CA PRO A 328 -5.62 3.73 15.03
C PRO A 328 -4.56 4.83 14.96
N ASP A 329 -3.84 5.04 16.06
CA ASP A 329 -2.68 5.91 16.10
C ASP A 329 -1.46 5.17 15.55
N SER A 330 -0.87 5.71 14.47
CA SER A 330 0.32 5.13 13.83
C SER A 330 1.53 4.97 14.76
N GLN A 331 1.66 5.82 15.78
CA GLN A 331 2.82 5.83 16.69
C GLN A 331 2.63 4.91 17.88
N THR A 332 1.47 4.96 18.54
CA THR A 332 1.21 4.23 19.79
C THR A 332 0.47 2.90 19.60
N GLN A 333 -0.07 2.67 18.40
CA GLN A 333 -0.95 1.55 18.04
C GLN A 333 -2.23 1.51 18.90
N GLU A 334 -2.63 2.65 19.46
CA GLU A 334 -3.87 2.80 20.24
C GLU A 334 -5.04 3.14 19.33
N GLY A 335 -6.21 2.59 19.61
CA GLY A 335 -7.47 3.02 19.01
C GLY A 335 -7.97 4.28 19.68
N ILE A 336 -7.96 5.40 18.97
CA ILE A 336 -8.50 6.69 19.43
C ILE A 336 -9.96 6.79 19.01
N ILE A 337 -10.86 6.86 19.99
CA ILE A 337 -12.28 7.11 19.78
C ILE A 337 -12.48 8.61 19.63
N ARG A 338 -13.08 9.05 18.52
CA ARG A 338 -13.34 10.46 18.20
C ARG A 338 -14.82 10.74 18.04
N LEU A 339 -15.21 11.97 18.31
CA LEU A 339 -16.57 12.43 18.09
C LEU A 339 -16.80 12.81 16.61
N ARG A 340 -17.86 12.28 16.00
CA ARG A 340 -18.27 12.55 14.61
C ARG A 340 -19.52 13.43 14.51
N LYS A 341 -20.38 13.42 15.53
CA LYS A 341 -21.62 14.22 15.63
C LYS A 341 -21.73 14.84 17.02
N PRO A 342 -22.33 16.03 17.17
CA PRO A 342 -22.49 16.66 18.48
C PRO A 342 -23.25 15.76 19.46
N LEU A 343 -22.90 15.86 20.73
CA LEU A 343 -23.59 15.21 21.83
C LEU A 343 -24.69 16.14 22.36
N ASP A 344 -25.67 15.54 23.03
CA ASP A 344 -26.81 16.22 23.65
C ASP A 344 -27.15 15.40 24.90
N PHE A 345 -26.83 15.94 26.07
CA PHE A 345 -26.99 15.29 27.36
C PHE A 345 -28.47 15.08 27.70
N GLU A 346 -29.33 16.06 27.38
CA GLU A 346 -30.78 16.07 27.59
C GLU A 346 -31.44 14.93 26.82
N PHE A 347 -30.96 14.67 25.61
CA PHE A 347 -31.42 13.57 24.77
C PHE A 347 -30.87 12.23 25.23
N LYS A 348 -29.55 12.12 25.47
CA LYS A 348 -28.92 10.85 25.83
C LYS A 348 -27.61 10.98 26.62
N ARG A 349 -27.68 10.51 27.87
CA ARG A 349 -26.61 10.62 28.88
C ARG A 349 -25.50 9.57 28.82
N SER A 350 -25.66 8.51 28.02
CA SER A 350 -24.63 7.48 27.92
C SER A 350 -24.74 6.66 26.65
N TYR A 351 -23.58 6.25 26.12
CA TYR A 351 -23.44 5.37 24.98
C TYR A 351 -22.66 4.12 25.36
N THR A 352 -23.03 3.00 24.75
CA THR A 352 -22.33 1.72 24.88
C THR A 352 -21.92 1.24 23.50
N LEU A 353 -20.62 1.10 23.29
CA LEU A 353 -19.99 0.66 22.06
C LEU A 353 -19.30 -0.68 22.29
N LYS A 354 -19.33 -1.56 21.30
CA LYS A 354 -18.51 -2.77 21.28
C LYS A 354 -17.43 -2.60 20.21
N LEU A 355 -16.19 -2.62 20.66
CA LEU A 355 -15.00 -2.52 19.84
C LEU A 355 -14.47 -3.90 19.52
N GLU A 356 -13.93 -4.06 18.32
CA GLU A 356 -13.17 -5.24 17.88
C GLU A 356 -11.76 -4.78 17.51
N ALA A 357 -10.74 -5.47 18.02
CA ALA A 357 -9.38 -5.37 17.54
C ALA A 357 -9.05 -6.63 16.74
N THR A 358 -8.42 -6.47 15.57
CA THR A 358 -8.07 -7.58 14.67
C THR A 358 -6.64 -7.41 14.16
N ASN A 359 -5.90 -8.51 13.93
CA ASN A 359 -4.62 -8.39 13.23
C ASN A 359 -4.84 -8.04 11.77
N VAL A 360 -3.95 -7.20 11.23
CA VAL A 360 -3.99 -6.82 9.81
C VAL A 360 -3.53 -7.97 8.89
N HIS A 361 -2.60 -8.80 9.36
CA HIS A 361 -1.93 -9.82 8.56
C HIS A 361 -2.09 -11.24 9.14
N ILE A 362 -3.25 -11.85 8.96
CA ILE A 362 -3.50 -13.21 9.45
C ILE A 362 -2.85 -14.23 8.49
N ASP A 363 -1.99 -15.10 9.01
CA ASP A 363 -1.46 -16.23 8.25
C ASP A 363 -2.52 -17.35 8.16
N PRO A 364 -2.92 -17.79 6.95
CA PRO A 364 -3.93 -18.83 6.76
C PRO A 364 -3.67 -20.14 7.50
N ARG A 365 -2.40 -20.47 7.77
CA ARG A 365 -2.00 -21.70 8.48
C ARG A 365 -2.48 -21.73 9.92
N PHE A 366 -2.65 -20.57 10.55
CA PHE A 366 -2.97 -20.47 11.97
C PHE A 366 -4.42 -20.09 12.25
N ILE A 367 -5.25 -19.90 11.22
CA ILE A 367 -6.70 -19.58 11.34
C ILE A 367 -7.45 -20.54 12.30
N SER A 368 -7.03 -21.81 12.37
CA SER A 368 -7.63 -22.81 13.25
C SER A 368 -7.27 -22.65 14.74
N VAL A 369 -6.24 -21.89 15.07
CA VAL A 369 -5.71 -21.72 16.43
C VAL A 369 -6.57 -20.77 17.26
N GLY A 370 -7.25 -19.82 16.62
CA GLY A 370 -8.21 -18.99 17.32
C GLY A 370 -8.77 -17.85 16.48
N PRO A 371 -9.76 -17.13 17.02
CA PRO A 371 -10.12 -15.84 16.46
C PRO A 371 -8.92 -14.90 16.65
N PHE A 372 -8.29 -14.46 15.56
CA PHE A 372 -7.26 -13.39 15.51
C PHE A 372 -7.87 -12.01 15.78
N LYS A 373 -8.71 -11.97 16.82
CA LYS A 373 -9.53 -10.85 17.19
C LYS A 373 -10.00 -10.95 18.62
N ASP A 374 -10.10 -9.80 19.26
CA ASP A 374 -10.67 -9.65 20.59
C ASP A 374 -11.69 -8.51 20.59
N THR A 375 -12.60 -8.54 21.55
CA THR A 375 -13.65 -7.52 21.67
C THR A 375 -13.70 -6.92 23.07
N ALA A 376 -13.84 -5.61 23.15
CA ALA A 376 -14.04 -4.89 24.40
C ALA A 376 -15.28 -4.00 24.32
N THR A 377 -15.95 -3.82 25.46
CA THR A 377 -17.07 -2.89 25.57
C THR A 377 -16.56 -1.55 26.07
N VAL A 378 -17.06 -0.45 25.51
CA VAL A 378 -16.75 0.91 25.95
C VAL A 378 -18.05 1.59 26.34
N LYS A 379 -18.10 2.08 27.58
CA LYS A 379 -19.19 2.91 28.08
C LYS A 379 -18.73 4.36 28.15
N ILE A 380 -19.38 5.21 27.38
CA ILE A 380 -19.12 6.66 27.35
C ILE A 380 -20.27 7.32 28.10
N VAL A 381 -19.94 8.02 29.18
CA VAL A 381 -20.90 8.82 29.96
C VAL A 381 -20.79 10.27 29.47
N VAL A 382 -21.92 10.84 29.09
CA VAL A 382 -21.99 12.26 28.73
C VAL A 382 -22.20 13.04 30.03
N GLU A 383 -21.37 14.06 30.23
CA GLU A 383 -21.47 15.03 31.31
C GLU A 383 -22.11 16.32 30.78
N ASP A 384 -23.02 16.86 31.57
CA ASP A 384 -23.78 18.09 31.32
C ASP A 384 -22.83 19.31 31.30
N ALA A 385 -22.95 20.17 30.28
CA ALA A 385 -22.18 21.39 30.13
C ALA A 385 -23.12 22.59 29.98
N ASP A 386 -22.80 23.71 30.63
CA ASP A 386 -23.64 24.91 30.73
C ASP A 386 -24.03 25.50 29.36
N GLU A 387 -25.31 25.37 28.97
CA GLU A 387 -25.86 25.81 27.68
C GLU A 387 -26.74 27.07 27.81
N PRO A 388 -26.84 27.90 26.75
CA PRO A 388 -27.69 29.09 26.80
C PRO A 388 -29.20 28.76 26.84
N PRO A 389 -30.04 29.63 27.43
CA PRO A 389 -31.48 29.38 27.53
C PRO A 389 -32.15 29.23 26.17
N VAL A 390 -33.05 28.27 26.02
CA VAL A 390 -33.75 28.00 24.77
C VAL A 390 -35.19 28.55 24.82
N PHE A 391 -35.53 29.40 23.85
CA PHE A 391 -36.90 29.89 23.68
C PHE A 391 -37.85 28.75 23.27
N SER A 392 -39.09 28.78 23.79
CA SER A 392 -40.09 27.73 23.50
C SER A 392 -40.58 27.75 22.05
N SER A 393 -40.31 28.82 21.30
CA SER A 393 -40.67 28.93 19.88
C SER A 393 -39.58 29.72 19.14
N PRO A 394 -39.28 29.37 17.87
CA PRO A 394 -38.20 29.99 17.10
C PRO A 394 -38.54 31.43 16.66
N THR A 395 -39.83 31.77 16.59
CA THR A 395 -40.34 33.11 16.27
C THR A 395 -41.67 33.31 16.98
N TYR A 396 -41.93 34.53 17.47
CA TYR A 396 -43.22 34.91 18.04
C TYR A 396 -43.94 35.92 17.15
N LEU A 397 -45.22 35.69 16.87
CA LEU A 397 -46.10 36.62 16.17
C LEU A 397 -47.13 37.17 17.15
N LEU A 398 -47.11 38.47 17.39
CA LEU A 398 -48.02 39.16 18.29
C LEU A 398 -48.84 40.18 17.50
N GLU A 399 -50.08 40.40 17.92
CA GLU A 399 -50.97 41.40 17.30
C GLU A 399 -51.39 42.43 18.35
N VAL A 400 -51.36 43.71 17.98
CA VAL A 400 -51.74 44.83 18.85
C VAL A 400 -52.52 45.85 18.06
N HIS A 401 -53.60 46.39 18.61
CA HIS A 401 -54.29 47.53 18.00
C HIS A 401 -53.50 48.82 18.21
N GLU A 402 -53.46 49.72 17.22
CA GLU A 402 -52.71 50.98 17.35
C GLU A 402 -53.21 51.89 18.48
N ASN A 403 -54.52 51.82 18.78
CA ASN A 403 -55.14 52.54 19.88
C ASN A 403 -54.90 51.91 21.27
N ALA A 404 -54.04 50.89 21.35
CA ALA A 404 -53.71 50.23 22.61
C ALA A 404 -53.13 51.23 23.62
N ALA A 405 -53.62 51.18 24.85
CA ALA A 405 -53.17 52.08 25.90
C ALA A 405 -51.71 51.77 26.28
N ILE A 406 -50.95 52.81 26.62
CA ILE A 406 -49.59 52.65 27.14
C ILE A 406 -49.61 51.71 28.37
N ASN A 407 -48.63 50.81 28.45
CA ASN A 407 -48.50 49.70 29.39
C ASN A 407 -49.47 48.53 29.20
N SER A 408 -50.25 48.48 28.10
CA SER A 408 -51.00 47.27 27.77
C SER A 408 -50.05 46.12 27.44
N VAL A 409 -50.40 44.90 27.88
CA VAL A 409 -49.65 43.68 27.55
C VAL A 409 -50.01 43.25 26.13
N ILE A 410 -49.00 43.16 25.26
CA ILE A 410 -49.13 42.74 23.87
C ILE A 410 -49.05 41.20 23.78
N GLY A 411 -48.10 40.62 24.52
CA GLY A 411 -47.85 39.18 24.52
C GLY A 411 -46.78 38.80 25.52
N GLN A 412 -46.36 37.54 25.48
CA GLN A 412 -45.35 36.99 26.38
C GLN A 412 -44.46 36.01 25.61
N VAL A 413 -43.16 36.09 25.85
CA VAL A 413 -42.21 35.07 25.41
C VAL A 413 -41.80 34.17 26.58
N THR A 414 -41.43 32.93 26.26
CA THR A 414 -41.02 31.94 27.24
C THR A 414 -39.72 31.29 26.79
N ALA A 415 -38.81 31.12 27.73
CA ALA A 415 -37.57 30.38 27.55
C ALA A 415 -37.38 29.44 28.74
N HIS A 416 -36.62 28.37 28.52
CA HIS A 416 -36.22 27.41 29.53
C HIS A 416 -34.73 27.11 29.36
N ASP A 417 -34.10 26.77 30.47
CA ASP A 417 -32.71 26.36 30.54
C ASP A 417 -32.67 24.84 30.33
N PRO A 418 -31.97 24.31 29.30
CA PRO A 418 -31.94 22.87 29.01
C PRO A 418 -31.21 22.07 30.09
N ASP A 419 -30.21 22.68 30.74
CA ASP A 419 -29.32 22.06 31.72
C ASP A 419 -30.06 21.40 32.90
N VAL A 420 -29.42 20.39 33.53
CA VAL A 420 -29.98 19.71 34.73
C VAL A 420 -30.16 20.69 35.88
N THR A 421 -29.24 21.65 36.01
CA THR A 421 -29.28 22.68 37.03
C THR A 421 -29.99 23.93 36.56
N SER A 422 -31.32 23.87 36.46
CA SER A 422 -32.15 25.00 36.03
C SER A 422 -31.80 26.33 36.74
N SER A 423 -31.31 27.28 35.97
CA SER A 423 -31.04 28.66 36.37
C SER A 423 -32.25 29.58 36.11
N SER A 424 -32.33 30.69 36.84
CA SER A 424 -33.34 31.72 36.56
C SER A 424 -32.95 32.54 35.33
N ILE A 425 -33.91 32.70 34.41
CA ILE A 425 -33.72 33.38 33.13
C ILE A 425 -34.19 34.83 33.23
N ARG A 426 -33.44 35.74 32.62
CA ARG A 426 -33.80 37.13 32.44
C ARG A 426 -34.05 37.47 30.98
N PHE A 427 -35.10 38.25 30.73
CA PHE A 427 -35.44 38.74 29.41
C PHE A 427 -35.10 40.23 29.24
N SER A 428 -34.61 40.59 28.06
CA SER A 428 -34.37 41.98 27.66
C SER A 428 -34.61 42.18 26.16
N ILE A 429 -34.90 43.41 25.73
CA ILE A 429 -35.06 43.74 24.29
C ILE A 429 -33.72 44.25 23.75
N ASP A 430 -33.30 43.73 22.60
CA ASP A 430 -32.13 44.23 21.88
C ASP A 430 -32.44 45.64 21.35
N ARG A 431 -31.79 46.65 21.95
CA ARG A 431 -32.04 48.06 21.65
C ARG A 431 -31.63 48.47 20.24
N ASN A 432 -30.89 47.65 19.52
CA ASN A 432 -30.59 47.88 18.11
C ASN A 432 -31.80 47.61 17.21
N THR A 433 -32.75 46.81 17.68
CA THR A 433 -33.97 46.44 16.92
C THR A 433 -35.19 47.29 17.28
N ASP A 434 -35.16 47.97 18.43
CA ASP A 434 -36.19 48.88 18.91
C ASP A 434 -35.59 50.27 19.19
N LEU A 435 -35.24 50.98 18.12
CA LEU A 435 -34.55 52.28 18.18
C LEU A 435 -35.41 53.36 18.84
N GLU A 436 -36.72 53.31 18.63
CA GLU A 436 -37.69 54.26 19.16
C GLU A 436 -38.16 53.92 20.58
N ARG A 437 -37.71 52.79 21.14
CA ARG A 437 -38.05 52.31 22.49
C ARG A 437 -39.55 52.17 22.68
N GLN A 438 -40.22 51.65 21.67
CA GLN A 438 -41.67 51.54 21.62
C GLN A 438 -42.20 50.41 22.52
N PHE A 439 -41.32 49.47 22.90
CA PHE A 439 -41.68 48.28 23.68
C PHE A 439 -40.85 48.15 24.95
N ASN A 440 -41.52 47.65 26.00
CA ASN A 440 -40.89 47.22 27.25
C ASN A 440 -41.10 45.73 27.46
N ILE A 441 -40.19 45.10 28.19
CA ILE A 441 -40.31 43.70 28.60
C ILE A 441 -40.07 43.57 30.09
N ASN A 442 -40.89 42.77 30.76
CA ASN A 442 -40.64 42.39 32.13
C ASN A 442 -39.52 41.34 32.17
N THR A 443 -38.50 41.62 32.97
CA THR A 443 -37.26 40.84 33.04
C THR A 443 -37.47 39.42 33.55
N GLN A 444 -38.51 39.14 34.33
CA GLN A 444 -38.69 37.83 34.98
C GLN A 444 -39.71 36.92 34.27
N ASP A 445 -40.78 37.50 33.72
CA ASP A 445 -41.86 36.71 33.11
C ASP A 445 -41.92 36.83 31.59
N GLY A 446 -41.10 37.69 30.97
CA GLY A 446 -41.05 37.85 29.51
C GLY A 446 -42.30 38.51 28.91
N ARG A 447 -43.15 39.17 29.71
CA ARG A 447 -44.30 39.93 29.20
C ARG A 447 -43.85 41.20 28.50
N ILE A 448 -44.32 41.39 27.27
CA ILE A 448 -44.05 42.56 26.45
C ILE A 448 -45.19 43.55 26.61
N THR A 449 -44.86 44.79 26.96
CA THR A 449 -45.81 45.88 27.14
C THR A 449 -45.50 47.04 26.22
N LEU A 450 -46.55 47.79 25.88
CA LEU A 450 -46.42 48.97 25.04
C LEU A 450 -45.85 50.16 25.82
N ALA A 451 -44.80 50.81 25.32
CA ALA A 451 -44.15 51.95 25.98
C ALA A 451 -44.53 53.30 25.35
N THR A 452 -44.70 53.34 24.04
CA THR A 452 -45.14 54.52 23.28
C THR A 452 -46.37 54.18 22.45
N PRO A 453 -47.25 55.13 22.12
CA PRO A 453 -48.34 54.87 21.18
C PRO A 453 -47.80 54.37 19.84
N LEU A 454 -48.57 53.50 19.18
CA LEU A 454 -48.30 53.01 17.84
C LEU A 454 -49.20 53.74 16.85
N ASP A 455 -48.74 53.82 15.61
CA ASP A 455 -49.47 54.40 14.49
C ASP A 455 -49.22 53.48 13.29
N ARG A 456 -50.27 52.81 12.84
CA ARG A 456 -50.17 51.78 11.80
C ARG A 456 -49.87 52.41 10.45
N GLU A 457 -50.38 53.60 10.17
CA GLU A 457 -50.18 54.35 8.92
C GLU A 457 -48.72 54.76 8.76
N THR A 458 -47.98 54.85 9.87
CA THR A 458 -46.52 55.00 9.87
C THR A 458 -45.81 53.66 9.71
N SER A 459 -46.17 52.65 10.51
CA SER A 459 -45.56 51.32 10.46
C SER A 459 -46.55 50.19 10.76
N THR A 460 -46.73 49.30 9.78
CA THR A 460 -47.64 48.15 9.90
C THR A 460 -47.05 46.98 10.70
N TRP A 461 -45.73 46.90 10.80
CA TRP A 461 -45.00 45.82 11.48
C TRP A 461 -43.81 46.36 12.27
N HIS A 462 -43.61 45.82 13.46
CA HIS A 462 -42.41 46.06 14.26
C HIS A 462 -41.71 44.72 14.51
N ASN A 463 -40.45 44.64 14.09
CA ASN A 463 -39.62 43.46 14.28
C ASN A 463 -38.60 43.75 15.37
N ILE A 464 -38.83 43.19 16.56
CA ILE A 464 -37.92 43.33 17.70
C ILE A 464 -37.22 42.00 17.97
N THR A 465 -36.01 42.04 18.50
CA THR A 465 -35.29 40.86 18.99
C THR A 465 -35.28 40.86 20.50
N ILE A 466 -35.71 39.75 21.08
CA ILE A 466 -35.66 39.53 22.52
C ILE A 466 -34.48 38.64 22.85
N VAL A 467 -33.80 39.01 23.92
CA VAL A 467 -32.60 38.38 24.43
C VAL A 467 -32.93 37.71 25.76
N ALA A 468 -32.64 36.42 25.89
CA ALA A 468 -32.70 35.71 27.15
C ALA A 468 -31.28 35.37 27.63
N THR A 469 -31.04 35.56 28.93
CA THR A 469 -29.75 35.34 29.58
C THR A 469 -29.97 34.72 30.95
N GLU A 470 -29.05 33.87 31.42
CA GLU A 470 -29.10 33.35 32.78
C GLU A 470 -28.62 34.38 33.82
N ASP A 471 -29.12 34.21 35.05
CA ASP A 471 -28.66 34.99 36.20
C ASP A 471 -27.23 34.65 36.62
N ARG A 472 -26.82 33.38 36.50
CA ARG A 472 -25.51 32.91 36.95
C ARG A 472 -24.41 33.17 35.92
N ASN A 473 -24.75 32.99 34.64
CA ASN A 473 -23.80 33.13 33.55
C ASN A 473 -24.31 34.08 32.45
N PRO A 474 -24.14 35.41 32.61
CA PRO A 474 -24.67 36.39 31.66
C PRO A 474 -23.95 36.39 30.30
N SER A 475 -22.90 35.59 30.11
CA SER A 475 -22.29 35.41 28.78
C SER A 475 -23.06 34.44 27.89
N GLN A 476 -23.89 33.57 28.47
CA GLN A 476 -24.79 32.70 27.73
C GLN A 476 -26.04 33.48 27.33
N ILE A 477 -26.22 33.64 26.01
CA ILE A 477 -27.23 34.53 25.45
C ILE A 477 -27.96 33.82 24.31
N SER A 478 -29.28 33.79 24.39
CA SER A 478 -30.13 33.41 23.26
C SER A 478 -30.94 34.60 22.74
N ARG A 479 -31.29 34.56 21.45
CA ARG A 479 -32.03 35.60 20.75
C ARG A 479 -33.21 35.01 20.02
N VAL A 480 -34.36 35.68 20.09
CA VAL A 480 -35.55 35.31 19.32
C VAL A 480 -36.15 36.54 18.62
N PRO A 481 -36.47 36.43 17.32
CA PRO A 481 -37.23 37.47 16.63
C PRO A 481 -38.71 37.43 17.05
N VAL A 482 -39.26 38.61 17.33
CA VAL A 482 -40.67 38.82 17.62
C VAL A 482 -41.23 39.84 16.64
N ALA A 483 -42.17 39.38 15.83
CA ALA A 483 -42.90 40.21 14.88
C ALA A 483 -44.20 40.69 15.53
N ILE A 484 -44.34 42.00 15.66
CA ILE A 484 -45.53 42.64 16.20
C ILE A 484 -46.29 43.27 15.03
N LYS A 485 -47.47 42.74 14.75
CA LYS A 485 -48.38 43.25 13.74
C LYS A 485 -49.30 44.29 14.35
N VAL A 486 -49.32 45.48 13.78
CA VAL A 486 -50.22 46.54 14.20
C VAL A 486 -51.56 46.37 13.46
N LEU A 487 -52.64 46.25 14.23
CA LEU A 487 -54.00 46.12 13.75
C LEU A 487 -54.64 47.50 13.62
N ASP A 488 -55.17 47.74 12.43
CA ASP A 488 -55.89 48.94 12.01
C ASP A 488 -57.10 49.25 12.89
N VAL A 489 -57.23 50.53 13.24
CA VAL A 489 -58.33 51.16 13.95
C VAL A 489 -58.69 52.42 13.19
N ASN A 490 -59.98 52.62 12.93
CA ASN A 490 -60.44 53.75 12.13
C ASN A 490 -60.25 55.09 12.86
N ASP A 491 -59.13 55.77 12.63
CA ASP A 491 -58.78 57.05 13.25
C ASP A 491 -58.46 58.16 12.24
N ASN A 492 -58.34 57.83 10.95
CA ASN A 492 -58.30 58.80 9.88
C ASN A 492 -59.69 59.06 9.31
N ALA A 493 -59.89 60.25 8.75
CA ALA A 493 -61.13 60.60 8.07
C ALA A 493 -60.89 60.60 6.56
N PRO A 494 -61.86 60.18 5.73
CA PRO A 494 -61.67 60.08 4.29
C PRO A 494 -61.58 61.45 3.61
N GLU A 495 -60.71 61.60 2.63
CA GLU A 495 -60.48 62.83 1.85
C GLU A 495 -60.65 62.60 0.35
N LEU A 496 -60.82 63.65 -0.47
CA LEU A 496 -60.95 63.50 -1.93
C LEU A 496 -59.59 63.23 -2.60
N ALA A 497 -59.51 62.18 -3.42
CA ALA A 497 -58.25 61.74 -4.05
C ALA A 497 -57.66 62.69 -5.10
N SER A 498 -58.51 63.31 -5.93
CA SER A 498 -58.07 64.22 -6.98
C SER A 498 -58.42 65.63 -6.58
N GLY A 499 -57.45 66.54 -6.74
CA GLY A 499 -57.54 67.94 -6.31
C GLY A 499 -58.93 68.50 -6.53
N ASN A 500 -59.43 69.20 -5.51
CA ASN A 500 -60.81 69.65 -5.29
C ASN A 500 -61.41 70.51 -6.42
N GLU A 501 -61.27 70.12 -7.68
CA GLU A 501 -61.60 70.85 -8.88
C GLU A 501 -62.35 69.91 -9.81
N ALA A 502 -63.56 70.31 -10.16
CA ALA A 502 -64.38 69.67 -11.15
C ALA A 502 -64.71 70.67 -12.26
N TYR A 503 -64.79 70.19 -13.49
CA TYR A 503 -64.97 71.04 -14.65
C TYR A 503 -66.36 70.84 -15.24
N LEU A 504 -67.09 71.94 -15.45
CA LEU A 504 -68.46 71.95 -15.96
C LEU A 504 -68.53 72.72 -17.29
N CYS A 505 -69.24 72.18 -18.27
CA CYS A 505 -69.40 72.80 -19.58
C CYS A 505 -70.41 73.94 -19.63
N GLU A 506 -70.00 75.08 -20.20
CA GLU A 506 -70.90 76.19 -20.54
C GLU A 506 -71.91 75.76 -21.63
N ASN A 507 -73.19 76.08 -21.43
CA ASN A 507 -74.32 75.67 -22.31
C ASN A 507 -74.48 74.14 -22.52
N GLY A 508 -73.87 73.32 -21.66
CA GLY A 508 -74.09 71.87 -21.65
C GLY A 508 -75.55 71.50 -21.31
N LYS A 509 -75.99 70.33 -21.80
CA LYS A 509 -77.20 69.66 -21.30
C LYS A 509 -76.97 69.18 -19.86
N THR A 510 -78.02 68.88 -19.09
CA THR A 510 -77.92 68.24 -17.77
C THR A 510 -76.95 67.06 -17.86
N GLY A 511 -75.82 67.17 -17.17
CA GLY A 511 -74.69 66.27 -17.35
C GLY A 511 -74.18 65.73 -16.02
N LYS A 512 -73.57 64.54 -16.09
CA LYS A 512 -72.86 63.93 -14.95
C LYS A 512 -71.44 64.49 -14.94
N VAL A 513 -71.03 65.07 -13.82
CA VAL A 513 -69.63 65.38 -13.55
C VAL A 513 -69.11 64.25 -12.67
N ASN A 514 -68.34 63.34 -13.26
CA ASN A 514 -67.72 62.23 -12.54
C ASN A 514 -66.57 62.79 -11.70
N ILE A 515 -66.59 62.54 -10.39
CA ILE A 515 -65.47 62.87 -9.50
C ILE A 515 -64.75 61.57 -9.12
N SER A 516 -63.46 61.70 -8.87
CA SER A 516 -62.61 60.66 -8.30
C SER A 516 -63.10 60.18 -6.94
N VAL A 517 -62.79 58.92 -6.63
CA VAL A 517 -63.03 58.23 -5.35
C VAL A 517 -62.40 59.01 -4.18
N ALA A 518 -62.97 58.92 -2.97
CA ALA A 518 -62.28 59.35 -1.76
C ALA A 518 -61.12 58.37 -1.43
N ILE A 519 -60.08 58.87 -0.75
CA ILE A 519 -58.99 58.07 -0.20
C ILE A 519 -59.05 58.22 1.32
N ASP A 520 -58.85 57.11 2.00
CA ASP A 520 -58.66 57.05 3.44
C ASP A 520 -57.33 56.36 3.69
N LYS A 521 -56.66 56.70 4.80
CA LYS A 521 -55.36 56.12 5.15
C LYS A 521 -55.50 54.82 5.93
N ASP A 522 -56.65 54.62 6.57
CA ASP A 522 -56.99 53.38 7.27
C ASP A 522 -57.00 52.20 6.28
N ASP A 523 -57.07 50.94 6.73
CA ASP A 523 -57.17 49.77 5.83
C ASP A 523 -58.14 48.72 6.40
N PRO A 524 -59.45 48.99 6.31
CA PRO A 524 -60.45 48.09 6.83
C PRO A 524 -60.45 46.77 6.03
N LYS A 525 -60.54 45.63 6.73
CA LYS A 525 -60.52 44.28 6.12
C LYS A 525 -61.56 44.05 5.01
N SER A 526 -62.66 44.79 4.99
CA SER A 526 -63.72 44.71 3.97
C SER A 526 -63.50 45.63 2.77
N GLY A 527 -62.40 46.38 2.75
CA GLY A 527 -62.18 47.50 1.86
C GLY A 527 -62.96 48.74 2.30
N HIS A 528 -62.57 49.90 1.76
CA HIS A 528 -63.20 51.17 2.09
C HIS A 528 -64.61 51.30 1.51
N TYR A 529 -65.52 51.83 2.31
CA TYR A 529 -66.86 52.24 1.87
C TYR A 529 -67.19 53.62 2.39
N PHE A 530 -67.50 54.54 1.48
CA PHE A 530 -67.75 55.94 1.79
C PHE A 530 -69.23 56.30 1.61
N VAL A 531 -69.71 57.18 2.48
CA VAL A 531 -71.04 57.79 2.41
C VAL A 531 -70.84 59.28 2.18
N TYR A 532 -71.32 59.75 1.02
CA TYR A 532 -71.25 61.16 0.63
C TYR A 532 -72.59 61.83 0.93
N ASN A 533 -72.56 62.94 1.67
CA ASN A 533 -73.72 63.76 2.00
C ASN A 533 -73.45 65.24 1.71
N LEU A 534 -74.50 65.97 1.34
CA LEU A 534 -74.44 67.44 1.34
C LEU A 534 -74.70 67.95 2.76
N PRO A 535 -74.01 69.02 3.21
CA PRO A 535 -74.33 69.67 4.47
C PRO A 535 -75.81 70.07 4.55
N PRO A 536 -76.44 70.04 5.73
CA PRO A 536 -77.87 70.33 5.89
C PRO A 536 -78.26 71.72 5.37
N GLU A 537 -77.36 72.70 5.46
CA GLU A 537 -77.53 74.06 4.91
C GLU A 537 -77.70 74.09 3.39
N MET A 538 -77.22 73.05 2.69
CA MET A 538 -77.14 72.97 1.24
C MET A 538 -77.92 71.79 0.64
N ALA A 539 -78.74 71.11 1.46
CA ALA A 539 -79.59 70.00 1.02
C ALA A 539 -80.56 70.41 -0.10
N ASN A 540 -80.99 71.68 -0.14
CA ASN A 540 -81.83 72.24 -1.19
C ASN A 540 -81.07 73.17 -2.16
N ASN A 541 -79.80 72.84 -2.47
CA ASN A 541 -79.01 73.59 -3.45
C ASN A 541 -79.75 73.67 -4.81
N PRO A 542 -79.92 74.88 -5.41
CA PRO A 542 -80.62 75.04 -6.70
C PRO A 542 -79.79 74.60 -7.92
N ASN A 543 -78.47 74.50 -7.77
CA ASN A 543 -77.53 74.31 -8.88
C ASN A 543 -77.08 72.84 -9.00
N PHE A 544 -76.76 72.20 -7.88
CA PHE A 544 -76.15 70.87 -7.86
C PHE A 544 -76.87 69.88 -6.93
N THR A 545 -76.78 68.60 -7.26
CA THR A 545 -77.16 67.45 -6.43
C THR A 545 -76.11 66.38 -6.55
N ILE A 546 -76.00 65.52 -5.54
CA ILE A 546 -75.11 64.37 -5.57
C ILE A 546 -75.89 63.10 -5.90
N GLU A 547 -75.29 62.24 -6.72
CA GLU A 547 -75.76 60.88 -7.01
C GLU A 547 -74.69 59.91 -6.51
N LYS A 548 -75.08 59.02 -5.60
CA LYS A 548 -74.21 57.99 -5.05
C LYS A 548 -74.22 56.78 -5.98
N ASN A 549 -73.05 56.37 -6.45
CA ASN A 549 -72.90 55.11 -7.18
C ASN A 549 -72.64 53.94 -6.21
N GLN A 550 -72.85 52.71 -6.69
CA GLN A 550 -72.51 51.50 -5.94
C GLN A 550 -70.98 51.27 -5.88
N ASP A 551 -70.23 51.84 -6.82
CA ASP A 551 -68.77 51.64 -6.97
C ASP A 551 -67.93 52.64 -6.15
N ASN A 552 -68.44 53.10 -5.00
CA ASN A 552 -67.77 54.05 -4.09
C ASN A 552 -67.40 55.43 -4.71
N THR A 553 -67.88 55.70 -5.91
CA THR A 553 -67.70 56.96 -6.66
C THR A 553 -68.85 57.94 -6.40
N LEU A 554 -68.52 59.23 -6.45
CA LEU A 554 -69.47 60.32 -6.32
C LEU A 554 -69.69 60.99 -7.67
N ASN A 555 -70.95 61.02 -8.14
CA ASN A 555 -71.34 61.82 -9.29
C ASN A 555 -72.01 63.11 -8.82
N ILE A 556 -71.62 64.24 -9.41
CA ILE A 556 -72.39 65.48 -9.28
C ILE A 556 -73.30 65.63 -10.48
N LEU A 557 -74.58 65.86 -10.19
CA LEU A 557 -75.62 66.14 -11.16
C LEU A 557 -76.00 67.62 -11.10
N THR A 558 -76.05 68.25 -12.27
CA THR A 558 -76.61 69.60 -12.44
C THR A 558 -78.14 69.57 -12.44
N LYS A 559 -78.78 70.41 -11.61
CA LYS A 559 -80.26 70.50 -11.49
C LYS A 559 -80.95 71.29 -12.60
N HIS A 560 -80.24 72.20 -13.26
CA HIS A 560 -80.79 73.04 -14.33
C HIS A 560 -79.76 73.23 -15.46
N ASN A 561 -80.21 73.72 -16.62
CA ASN A 561 -79.36 74.01 -17.78
C ASN A 561 -79.00 75.50 -17.84
N GLY A 562 -77.94 75.85 -18.57
CA GLY A 562 -77.58 77.23 -18.84
C GLY A 562 -76.59 77.85 -17.85
N PHE A 563 -75.68 77.03 -17.30
CA PHE A 563 -74.48 77.53 -16.64
C PHE A 563 -73.67 78.34 -17.64
N SER A 564 -73.36 79.58 -17.28
CA SER A 564 -72.55 80.48 -18.09
C SER A 564 -71.46 81.10 -17.25
N ARG A 565 -70.26 81.11 -17.81
CA ARG A 565 -69.08 81.69 -17.20
C ARG A 565 -69.27 83.19 -16.91
N GLN A 566 -70.09 83.88 -17.71
CA GLN A 566 -70.39 85.30 -17.53
C GLN A 566 -71.25 85.60 -16.29
N LYS A 567 -72.03 84.63 -15.80
CA LYS A 567 -72.87 84.78 -14.61
C LYS A 567 -72.11 84.42 -13.34
N GLN A 568 -71.42 83.28 -13.37
CA GLN A 568 -70.62 82.79 -12.26
C GLN A 568 -69.62 81.75 -12.80
N GLU A 569 -68.34 82.02 -12.61
CA GLU A 569 -67.25 81.18 -13.12
C GLU A 569 -66.89 80.00 -12.21
N VAL A 570 -67.04 80.17 -10.88
CA VAL A 570 -66.67 79.17 -9.88
C VAL A 570 -67.80 78.97 -8.88
N TYR A 571 -68.09 77.71 -8.58
CA TYR A 571 -68.99 77.29 -7.53
C TYR A 571 -68.23 76.48 -6.48
N PHE A 572 -68.55 76.68 -5.20
CA PHE A 572 -67.99 75.90 -4.10
C PHE A 572 -69.07 74.96 -3.55
N LEU A 573 -68.80 73.66 -3.58
CA LEU A 573 -69.69 72.62 -3.08
C LEU A 573 -69.00 71.83 -1.96
N PRO A 574 -69.20 72.18 -0.67
CA PRO A 574 -68.85 71.30 0.44
C PRO A 574 -69.61 69.98 0.36
N ILE A 575 -68.86 68.90 0.50
CA ILE A 575 -69.33 67.52 0.54
C ILE A 575 -68.80 66.93 1.84
N ILE A 576 -69.71 66.36 2.64
CA ILE A 576 -69.36 65.59 3.83
C ILE A 576 -69.11 64.16 3.36
N ILE A 577 -67.93 63.64 3.67
CA ILE A 577 -67.53 62.27 3.38
C ILE A 577 -67.39 61.58 4.71
N SER A 578 -68.16 60.52 4.93
CA SER A 578 -68.03 59.67 6.11
C SER A 578 -67.63 58.27 5.70
N ASP A 579 -66.71 57.66 6.43
CA ASP A 579 -66.36 56.27 6.26
C ASP A 579 -67.44 55.33 6.85
N SER A 580 -67.19 54.03 6.76
CA SER A 580 -67.97 52.98 7.39
C SER A 580 -67.25 52.36 8.60
N GLY A 581 -66.28 53.07 9.16
CA GLY A 581 -65.51 52.64 10.32
C GLY A 581 -66.33 52.63 11.61
N ASN A 582 -65.72 52.13 12.68
CA ASN A 582 -66.33 52.17 14.02
C ASN A 582 -65.32 52.67 15.06
N PRO A 583 -65.47 53.91 15.57
CA PRO A 583 -66.52 54.87 15.24
C PRO A 583 -66.36 55.42 13.81
N PRO A 584 -67.46 55.82 13.13
CA PRO A 584 -67.34 56.38 11.80
C PRO A 584 -66.72 57.78 11.86
N MET A 585 -65.69 58.03 11.07
CA MET A 585 -65.06 59.35 10.95
C MET A 585 -65.62 60.08 9.73
N SER A 586 -65.66 61.41 9.80
CA SER A 586 -66.17 62.24 8.70
C SER A 586 -65.35 63.50 8.50
N SER A 587 -65.10 63.83 7.24
CA SER A 587 -64.44 65.06 6.82
C SER A 587 -65.38 65.90 5.95
N THR A 588 -65.15 67.20 5.89
CA THR A 588 -65.85 68.09 4.95
C THR A 588 -64.85 68.60 3.92
N SER A 589 -65.01 68.17 2.67
CA SER A 589 -64.17 68.59 1.55
C SER A 589 -64.95 69.55 0.65
N THR A 590 -64.36 70.69 0.30
CA THR A 590 -65.00 71.67 -0.59
C THR A 590 -64.57 71.46 -2.04
N LEU A 591 -65.48 70.97 -2.88
CA LEU A 591 -65.23 70.84 -4.31
C LEU A 591 -65.47 72.17 -5.02
N THR A 592 -64.46 72.63 -5.75
CA THR A 592 -64.53 73.79 -6.64
C THR A 592 -65.00 73.35 -8.02
N ILE A 593 -66.14 73.83 -8.48
CA ILE A 593 -66.67 73.52 -9.81
C ILE A 593 -66.42 74.74 -10.70
N LYS A 594 -65.54 74.61 -11.69
CA LYS A 594 -65.19 75.65 -12.65
C LYS A 594 -65.99 75.50 -13.95
N VAL A 595 -66.62 76.58 -14.40
CA VAL A 595 -67.38 76.59 -15.66
C VAL A 595 -66.43 76.94 -16.82
N CYS A 596 -66.32 76.05 -17.80
CA CYS A 596 -65.37 76.13 -18.90
C CYS A 596 -66.05 76.11 -20.28
N GLY A 597 -65.36 76.66 -21.29
CA GLY A 597 -65.77 76.54 -22.68
C GLY A 597 -65.60 75.10 -23.19
N CYS A 598 -66.52 74.64 -24.03
CA CYS A 598 -66.58 73.23 -24.45
C CYS A 598 -66.50 73.01 -25.95
N SER A 599 -65.94 71.86 -26.31
CA SER A 599 -65.92 71.34 -27.68
C SER A 599 -67.30 70.91 -28.16
N SER A 600 -67.44 70.67 -29.47
CA SER A 600 -68.65 70.09 -30.08
C SER A 600 -69.06 68.73 -29.52
N GLU A 601 -68.15 68.03 -28.82
CA GLU A 601 -68.38 66.73 -28.18
C GLU A 601 -68.67 66.84 -26.67
N GLY A 602 -68.78 68.05 -26.11
CA GLY A 602 -69.14 68.26 -24.70
C GLY A 602 -68.00 68.06 -23.70
N ILE A 603 -66.75 68.06 -24.17
CA ILE A 603 -65.54 68.00 -23.33
C ILE A 603 -65.05 69.43 -23.06
N ALA A 604 -64.73 69.75 -21.80
CA ALA A 604 -64.20 71.04 -21.36
C ALA A 604 -62.79 71.28 -21.91
N GLN A 605 -62.57 72.40 -22.61
CA GLN A 605 -61.31 72.72 -23.29
C GLN A 605 -60.61 73.97 -22.76
N SER A 606 -61.34 74.99 -22.29
CA SER A 606 -60.75 76.24 -21.78
C SER A 606 -61.45 76.79 -20.54
N CYS A 607 -60.76 76.73 -19.39
CA CYS A 607 -61.28 77.22 -18.11
C CYS A 607 -60.66 78.57 -17.69
N ASN A 608 -59.55 78.97 -18.31
CA ASN A 608 -58.88 80.23 -18.02
C ASN A 608 -59.48 81.37 -18.84
N ALA A 609 -59.45 82.60 -18.33
CA ALA A 609 -59.69 83.77 -19.16
C ALA A 609 -58.47 83.87 -20.06
N GLU A 610 -58.65 83.95 -21.38
CA GLU A 610 -57.56 84.35 -22.25
C GLU A 610 -57.17 85.77 -21.85
N ALA A 611 -56.17 85.88 -20.96
CA ALA A 611 -55.44 87.11 -20.82
C ALA A 611 -54.74 87.34 -22.16
N TYR A 612 -55.15 88.40 -22.87
CA TYR A 612 -54.38 88.95 -23.98
C TYR A 612 -52.93 89.09 -23.52
N VAL A 613 -52.08 88.17 -23.96
CA VAL A 613 -50.64 88.23 -23.73
C VAL A 613 -50.12 89.36 -24.59
N LEU A 614 -49.99 90.56 -24.02
CA LEU A 614 -49.09 91.56 -24.57
C LEU A 614 -47.68 90.93 -24.54
N PRO A 615 -46.94 90.91 -25.66
CA PRO A 615 -45.59 90.41 -25.65
C PRO A 615 -44.73 91.40 -24.86
N ILE A 616 -44.45 91.09 -23.60
CA ILE A 616 -43.37 91.74 -22.86
C ILE A 616 -42.08 91.19 -23.48
N GLY A 617 -41.61 91.90 -24.51
CA GLY A 617 -40.30 91.65 -25.10
C GLY A 617 -39.21 91.98 -24.09
N LEU A 618 -38.71 90.95 -23.39
CA LEU A 618 -37.40 91.02 -22.75
C LEU A 618 -36.36 91.26 -23.85
N SER A 619 -35.69 92.41 -23.79
CA SER A 619 -34.61 92.81 -24.70
C SER A 619 -33.60 91.66 -24.86
N MET A 620 -33.16 91.41 -26.10
CA MET A 620 -32.19 90.35 -26.44
C MET A 620 -30.93 90.39 -25.56
N GLY A 621 -30.55 91.58 -25.05
CA GLY A 621 -29.44 91.75 -24.11
C GLY A 621 -29.69 91.17 -22.71
N ALA A 622 -30.93 91.18 -22.21
CA ALA A 622 -31.28 90.58 -20.93
C ALA A 622 -31.24 89.04 -21.00
N LEU A 623 -31.67 88.47 -22.13
CA LEU A 623 -31.56 87.03 -22.39
C LEU A 623 -30.10 86.57 -22.46
N ILE A 624 -29.22 87.34 -23.12
CA ILE A 624 -27.79 87.04 -23.17
C ILE A 624 -27.14 87.17 -21.78
N ALA A 625 -27.54 88.16 -20.99
CA ALA A 625 -27.02 88.34 -19.62
C ALA A 625 -27.47 87.21 -18.68
N ILE A 626 -28.73 86.77 -18.76
CA ILE A 626 -29.24 85.63 -17.98
C ILE A 626 -28.53 84.34 -18.41
N LEU A 627 -28.34 84.12 -19.71
CA LEU A 627 -27.65 82.94 -20.23
C LEU A 627 -26.17 82.93 -19.82
N ALA A 628 -25.49 84.08 -19.83
CA ALA A 628 -24.13 84.22 -19.33
C ALA A 628 -24.03 83.95 -17.82
N CYS A 629 -24.99 84.43 -17.02
CA CYS A 629 -25.06 84.13 -15.58
C CYS A 629 -25.28 82.64 -15.30
N ILE A 630 -26.14 81.97 -16.08
CA ILE A 630 -26.39 80.53 -15.95
C ILE A 630 -25.15 79.72 -16.31
N ILE A 631 -24.44 80.10 -17.38
CA ILE A 631 -23.18 79.44 -17.78
C ILE A 631 -22.10 79.64 -16.70
N LEU A 632 -22.00 80.83 -16.12
CA LEU A 632 -21.02 81.13 -15.07
C LEU A 632 -21.35 80.37 -13.77
N LEU A 633 -22.63 80.22 -13.42
CA LEU A 633 -23.08 79.36 -12.32
C LEU A 633 -22.76 77.88 -12.58
N LEU A 634 -22.97 77.39 -13.80
CA LEU A 634 -22.64 76.01 -14.17
C LEU A 634 -21.14 75.72 -14.08
N VAL A 635 -20.29 76.66 -14.49
CA VAL A 635 -18.83 76.52 -14.34
C VAL A 635 -18.43 76.47 -12.87
N ILE A 636 -19.03 77.31 -12.01
CA ILE A 636 -18.77 77.29 -10.55
C ILE A 636 -19.24 75.97 -9.93
N VAL A 637 -20.42 75.45 -10.32
CA VAL A 637 -20.94 74.16 -9.83
C VAL A 637 -20.05 73.00 -10.29
N VAL A 638 -19.59 72.98 -11.54
CA VAL A 638 -18.66 71.95 -12.05
C VAL A 638 -17.32 72.01 -11.31
N LEU A 639 -16.79 73.20 -11.04
CA LEU A 639 -15.54 73.39 -10.30
C LEU A 639 -15.69 72.99 -8.82
N PHE A 640 -16.86 73.22 -8.24
CA PHE A 640 -17.20 72.75 -6.89
C PHE A 640 -17.33 71.22 -6.83
N VAL A 641 -17.95 70.59 -7.85
CA VAL A 641 -18.11 69.13 -7.93
C VAL A 641 -16.77 68.43 -8.17
N THR A 642 -15.87 68.97 -8.99
CA THR A 642 -14.53 68.40 -9.21
C THR A 642 -13.62 68.55 -7.99
N LEU A 643 -13.70 69.67 -7.27
CA LEU A 643 -12.98 69.86 -5.99
C LEU A 643 -13.53 68.99 -4.86
N ARG A 644 -14.83 68.67 -4.86
CA ARG A 644 -15.44 67.76 -3.87
C ARG A 644 -15.16 66.28 -4.16
N ARG A 645 -14.77 65.93 -5.39
CA ARG A 645 -14.44 64.55 -5.80
C ARG A 645 -13.04 64.06 -5.38
N HIS A 646 -12.19 64.94 -4.84
CA HIS A 646 -10.84 64.57 -4.40
C HIS A 646 -10.69 64.26 -2.90
N LYS A 647 -11.81 64.21 -2.16
CA LYS A 647 -11.84 63.71 -0.79
C LYS A 647 -13.04 62.80 -0.64
N ASN A 648 -12.77 61.57 -0.22
CA ASN A 648 -13.68 60.48 0.19
C ASN A 648 -13.73 59.34 -0.84
N GLU A 649 -12.79 58.40 -0.73
CA GLU A 649 -13.09 56.98 -0.95
C GLU A 649 -13.44 56.35 0.40
N PRO A 650 -14.51 55.54 0.45
CA PRO A 650 -14.26 54.11 0.66
C PRO A 650 -15.20 53.15 -0.12
N LEU A 651 -14.60 51.98 -0.41
CA LEU A 651 -15.11 50.59 -0.36
C LEU A 651 -16.23 50.08 -1.31
N ILE A 652 -15.82 49.04 -2.08
CA ILE A 652 -16.48 47.75 -2.37
C ILE A 652 -17.85 47.77 -3.07
N ILE A 653 -17.94 47.18 -4.27
CA ILE A 653 -19.09 46.37 -4.73
C ILE A 653 -18.59 45.17 -5.54
N LYS A 654 -19.35 44.09 -5.38
CA LYS A 654 -19.22 42.68 -5.76
C LYS A 654 -20.01 42.35 -7.06
N ASP A 655 -19.68 41.17 -7.62
CA ASP A 655 -20.54 40.25 -8.42
C ASP A 655 -20.90 40.70 -9.87
N ASP A 656 -21.00 39.88 -10.91
CA ASP A 656 -20.84 38.43 -11.16
C ASP A 656 -20.78 38.21 -12.71
N GLU A 657 -20.22 37.06 -13.13
CA GLU A 657 -20.45 36.24 -14.36
C GLU A 657 -20.56 36.95 -15.76
N ASP A 658 -19.99 36.47 -16.87
CA ASP A 658 -19.96 35.11 -17.39
C ASP A 658 -19.12 35.05 -18.70
N VAL A 659 -18.76 33.81 -19.11
CA VAL A 659 -18.41 33.33 -20.45
C VAL A 659 -17.00 33.54 -21.08
N ARG A 660 -16.28 32.41 -21.17
CA ARG A 660 -15.68 31.78 -22.39
C ARG A 660 -14.20 31.99 -22.80
N GLU A 661 -13.60 30.82 -23.01
CA GLU A 661 -12.55 30.39 -23.96
C GLU A 661 -11.06 30.49 -23.59
N ASN A 662 -10.51 29.29 -23.30
CA ASN A 662 -9.36 28.67 -23.96
C ASN A 662 -8.44 29.60 -24.76
N ILE A 663 -7.19 29.72 -24.30
CA ILE A 663 -5.98 29.29 -25.03
C ILE A 663 -4.85 29.29 -23.99
N ILE A 664 -4.56 28.10 -23.47
CA ILE A 664 -3.31 27.80 -22.77
C ILE A 664 -2.24 27.67 -23.86
N ARG A 665 -1.16 28.43 -23.73
CA ARG A 665 0.03 28.27 -24.57
C ARG A 665 0.94 27.25 -23.89
N TYR A 666 1.21 26.20 -24.66
CA TYR A 666 2.27 25.21 -24.55
C TYR A 666 3.45 25.62 -23.65
N ASP A 667 3.52 24.98 -22.48
CA ASP A 667 4.77 24.47 -21.89
C ASP A 667 4.49 23.12 -21.17
N ASP A 668 3.45 22.39 -21.60
CA ASP A 668 3.19 21.01 -21.16
C ASP A 668 2.73 20.18 -22.38
N GLU A 669 3.39 19.03 -22.54
CA GLU A 669 3.24 17.95 -23.53
C GLU A 669 3.91 18.07 -24.92
N GLY A 670 4.92 17.22 -25.09
CA GLY A 670 5.58 16.84 -26.33
C GLY A 670 7.06 16.59 -26.03
N GLY A 671 7.45 15.46 -25.42
CA GLY A 671 7.32 14.14 -26.00
C GLY A 671 8.62 13.81 -26.74
N GLY A 672 9.44 12.96 -26.12
CA GLY A 672 10.48 12.07 -26.65
C GLY A 672 11.35 12.48 -27.85
N GLU A 673 12.63 12.11 -27.69
CA GLU A 673 13.70 12.01 -28.69
C GLU A 673 14.54 13.28 -28.91
N GLU A 674 15.72 13.30 -28.29
CA GLU A 674 17.01 13.49 -28.97
C GLU A 674 18.17 13.36 -27.94
N ASP A 675 18.49 12.12 -27.55
CA ASP A 675 19.87 11.79 -27.16
C ASP A 675 20.66 11.60 -28.45
N THR A 676 21.43 12.62 -28.83
CA THR A 676 22.29 12.62 -30.01
C THR A 676 23.64 11.97 -29.71
N GLU A 677 23.74 10.71 -30.13
CA GLU A 677 24.85 9.96 -30.74
C GLU A 677 26.29 10.50 -30.71
N ALA A 678 27.24 9.60 -30.38
CA ALA A 678 28.31 9.05 -31.25
C ALA A 678 29.51 8.56 -30.39
N PHE A 679 30.07 7.35 -30.50
CA PHE A 679 30.29 6.45 -31.63
C PHE A 679 30.34 4.97 -31.18
N ASP A 680 29.79 4.05 -31.98
CA ASP A 680 30.55 2.90 -32.51
C ASP A 680 29.94 2.47 -33.85
N ILE A 681 30.74 2.53 -34.92
CA ILE A 681 30.35 2.14 -36.28
C ILE A 681 31.48 1.33 -36.91
N ALA A 682 31.59 0.07 -36.51
CA ALA A 682 32.17 -0.97 -37.34
C ALA A 682 31.67 -2.35 -36.88
N THR A 683 30.42 -2.69 -37.20
CA THR A 683 30.02 -3.95 -37.85
C THR A 683 28.50 -4.06 -37.77
N LEU A 684 27.81 -3.88 -38.91
CA LEU A 684 26.58 -4.61 -39.34
C LEU A 684 25.71 -3.75 -40.26
N GLN A 685 25.97 -3.86 -41.56
CA GLN A 685 25.06 -3.79 -42.71
C GLN A 685 25.84 -4.44 -43.86
N ASN A 686 25.32 -5.30 -44.73
CA ASN A 686 23.99 -5.35 -45.33
C ASN A 686 23.74 -6.78 -45.91
N PRO A 687 22.48 -7.15 -46.23
CA PRO A 687 22.07 -8.48 -46.64
C PRO A 687 22.03 -8.69 -48.17
N ASP A 688 21.62 -9.90 -48.54
CA ASP A 688 21.24 -10.46 -49.85
C ASP A 688 22.32 -11.05 -50.77
N GLY A 689 22.47 -12.39 -50.65
CA GLY A 689 23.22 -13.28 -51.53
C GLY A 689 22.69 -14.71 -51.45
N ILE A 690 21.74 -15.01 -52.33
CA ILE A 690 20.94 -16.23 -52.50
C ILE A 690 21.77 -17.54 -52.70
N ASN A 691 21.25 -18.63 -52.09
CA ASN A 691 21.45 -20.08 -52.37
C ASN A 691 22.72 -20.82 -51.92
N GLY A 692 22.53 -21.85 -51.07
CA GLY A 692 23.34 -23.09 -51.10
C GLY A 692 23.66 -23.75 -49.75
N PHE A 693 22.92 -24.82 -49.43
CA PHE A 693 23.10 -25.81 -48.37
C PHE A 693 24.55 -26.16 -47.96
N LEU A 694 24.84 -26.17 -46.64
CA LEU A 694 25.18 -27.37 -45.83
C LEU A 694 25.55 -27.00 -44.37
N PRO A 695 25.18 -27.84 -43.36
CA PRO A 695 25.23 -27.51 -41.94
C PRO A 695 26.59 -27.76 -41.28
N ARG A 696 26.99 -26.90 -40.33
CA ARG A 696 28.08 -27.18 -39.39
C ARG A 696 27.56 -27.91 -38.15
N LYS A 697 28.22 -29.04 -37.93
CA LYS A 697 28.39 -29.83 -36.72
C LYS A 697 28.74 -28.94 -35.51
N ASP A 698 28.03 -29.11 -34.41
CA ASP A 698 28.58 -29.54 -33.10
C ASP A 698 27.51 -29.31 -32.01
N ILE A 699 26.93 -30.40 -31.52
CA ILE A 699 26.41 -30.65 -30.16
C ILE A 699 25.81 -32.06 -30.20
N LYS A 700 26.39 -32.99 -29.42
CA LYS A 700 25.89 -34.36 -29.22
C LYS A 700 24.74 -34.34 -28.20
N PRO A 701 23.59 -34.97 -28.48
CA PRO A 701 22.57 -35.22 -27.48
C PRO A 701 22.66 -36.63 -26.88
N ASP A 702 22.31 -36.70 -25.59
CA ASP A 702 22.05 -37.89 -24.80
C ASP A 702 20.97 -38.77 -25.41
N LEU A 703 21.16 -40.10 -25.33
CA LEU A 703 20.17 -41.11 -25.67
C LEU A 703 19.56 -41.71 -24.40
N GLN A 704 18.29 -41.40 -24.17
CA GLN A 704 17.38 -42.18 -23.34
C GLN A 704 16.92 -43.43 -24.12
N PHE A 705 16.92 -44.60 -23.48
CA PHE A 705 16.23 -45.79 -23.95
C PHE A 705 15.21 -46.27 -22.93
N MET A 706 14.02 -46.64 -23.42
CA MET A 706 13.06 -47.56 -22.80
C MET A 706 12.51 -48.49 -23.89
N PRO A 707 11.78 -49.58 -23.56
CA PRO A 707 12.22 -50.81 -22.92
C PRO A 707 12.01 -52.02 -23.86
N ARG A 708 12.55 -53.20 -23.55
CA ARG A 708 12.17 -54.44 -24.27
C ARG A 708 11.49 -55.44 -23.35
N GLN A 709 10.26 -55.81 -23.70
CA GLN A 709 9.42 -56.81 -23.03
C GLN A 709 9.93 -58.25 -23.26
N GLY A 710 9.67 -59.13 -22.28
CA GLY A 710 9.90 -60.58 -22.29
C GLY A 710 9.11 -61.34 -23.36
N LEU A 711 9.13 -62.66 -23.49
CA LEU A 711 9.28 -63.78 -22.54
C LEU A 711 9.67 -65.02 -23.38
N ALA A 712 10.37 -66.00 -22.79
CA ALA A 712 9.85 -67.36 -22.57
C ALA A 712 10.99 -68.34 -22.16
N PRO A 713 10.69 -69.42 -21.41
CA PRO A 713 11.67 -70.14 -20.60
C PRO A 713 11.99 -71.56 -21.10
N VAL A 714 12.97 -72.19 -20.41
CA VAL A 714 13.29 -73.65 -20.33
C VAL A 714 14.27 -74.16 -21.43
N PRO A 715 15.17 -75.17 -21.22
CA PRO A 715 15.40 -76.05 -20.05
C PRO A 715 16.83 -76.05 -19.45
N ASN A 716 16.89 -76.65 -18.26
CA ASN A 716 18.09 -77.12 -17.56
C ASN A 716 19.07 -77.88 -18.46
N GLY A 717 20.35 -77.52 -18.31
CA GLY A 717 21.48 -78.25 -18.88
C GLY A 717 22.21 -77.43 -19.94
N VAL A 718 22.81 -76.30 -19.54
CA VAL A 718 23.73 -75.57 -20.42
C VAL A 718 25.13 -75.84 -19.91
N ASP A 719 25.91 -76.49 -20.76
CA ASP A 719 27.35 -76.66 -20.59
C ASP A 719 27.99 -75.27 -20.50
N VAL A 720 28.56 -74.97 -19.33
CA VAL A 720 29.12 -73.65 -19.02
C VAL A 720 30.25 -73.31 -20.01
N ASP A 721 30.93 -74.32 -20.54
CA ASP A 721 31.95 -74.14 -21.59
C ASP A 721 31.35 -73.66 -22.91
N GLU A 722 30.15 -74.13 -23.30
CA GLU A 722 29.50 -73.69 -24.54
C GLU A 722 28.98 -72.25 -24.40
N PHE A 723 28.43 -71.90 -23.23
CA PHE A 723 27.97 -70.54 -22.93
C PHE A 723 29.13 -69.54 -22.92
N ILE A 724 30.27 -69.90 -22.32
CA ILE A 724 31.46 -69.04 -22.26
C ILE A 724 32.09 -68.90 -23.65
N ASN A 725 32.25 -69.99 -24.41
CA ASN A 725 32.87 -69.93 -25.73
C ASN A 725 32.03 -69.15 -26.75
N VAL A 726 30.70 -69.24 -26.70
CA VAL A 726 29.81 -68.46 -27.59
C VAL A 726 29.92 -66.97 -27.26
N ARG A 727 29.97 -66.59 -25.98
CA ARG A 727 30.13 -65.18 -25.57
C ARG A 727 31.52 -64.62 -25.82
N LEU A 728 32.58 -65.43 -25.66
CA LEU A 728 33.93 -65.05 -26.08
C LEU A 728 33.99 -64.82 -27.59
N HIS A 729 33.41 -65.72 -28.38
CA HIS A 729 33.42 -65.62 -29.83
C HIS A 729 32.61 -64.41 -30.34
N GLU A 730 31.52 -64.03 -29.67
CA GLU A 730 30.77 -62.80 -29.96
C GLU A 730 31.53 -61.52 -29.58
N ALA A 731 32.31 -61.53 -28.49
CA ALA A 731 33.11 -60.39 -28.04
C ALA A 731 34.39 -60.19 -28.89
N ASP A 732 35.09 -61.28 -29.24
CA ASP A 732 36.32 -61.26 -30.05
C ASP A 732 36.07 -60.82 -31.51
N ASN A 733 34.83 -60.95 -31.99
CA ASN A 733 34.45 -60.55 -33.35
C ASN A 733 33.55 -59.31 -33.37
N ASP A 734 33.44 -58.56 -32.26
CA ASP A 734 32.73 -57.28 -32.23
C ASP A 734 33.53 -56.21 -33.00
N PRO A 735 33.04 -55.77 -34.18
CA PRO A 735 33.76 -54.79 -35.00
C PRO A 735 33.70 -53.36 -34.44
N THR A 736 33.05 -53.14 -33.29
CA THR A 736 33.00 -51.85 -32.59
C THR A 736 33.95 -51.75 -31.39
N ALA A 737 34.71 -52.81 -31.09
CA ALA A 737 35.72 -52.81 -30.03
C ALA A 737 37.01 -52.05 -30.45
N PRO A 738 37.54 -51.11 -29.62
CA PRO A 738 38.78 -50.40 -29.90
C PRO A 738 40.03 -51.29 -29.73
N PRO A 739 41.16 -51.01 -30.43
CA PRO A 739 42.27 -51.95 -30.56
C PRO A 739 43.29 -51.98 -29.39
N TYR A 740 42.98 -51.44 -28.20
CA TYR A 740 43.88 -51.50 -27.04
C TYR A 740 43.12 -51.69 -25.72
N ASP A 741 43.57 -52.66 -24.92
CA ASP A 741 43.19 -52.85 -23.52
C ASP A 741 43.89 -51.84 -22.62
N SER A 742 43.12 -51.07 -21.84
CA SER A 742 43.66 -50.30 -20.71
C SER A 742 43.93 -51.23 -19.54
N ILE A 743 45.20 -51.30 -19.11
CA ILE A 743 45.63 -52.05 -17.93
C ILE A 743 44.91 -51.51 -16.69
N GLN A 744 43.95 -52.29 -16.19
CA GLN A 744 43.51 -52.20 -14.80
C GLN A 744 44.57 -52.87 -13.93
N ILE A 745 45.09 -52.12 -12.97
CA ILE A 745 45.99 -52.64 -11.94
C ILE A 745 45.13 -53.45 -10.97
N TYR A 746 45.31 -54.77 -11.00
CA TYR A 746 44.83 -55.64 -9.94
C TYR A 746 45.79 -55.54 -8.75
N GLY A 747 45.29 -55.02 -7.64
CA GLY A 747 45.92 -55.19 -6.34
C GLY A 747 45.93 -56.68 -5.98
N TYR A 748 47.12 -57.17 -5.64
CA TYR A 748 47.36 -58.52 -5.15
C TYR A 748 46.66 -58.72 -3.79
N GLU A 749 45.51 -59.40 -3.78
CA GLU A 749 44.95 -59.95 -2.55
C GLU A 749 45.73 -61.22 -2.19
N GLY A 750 46.39 -61.16 -1.03
CA GLY A 750 47.12 -62.27 -0.46
C GLY A 750 46.26 -63.52 -0.30
N ARG A 751 46.93 -64.67 -0.38
CA ARG A 751 46.35 -66.00 -0.12
C ARG A 751 46.01 -66.16 1.36
N GLY A 752 44.79 -66.59 1.68
CA GLY A 752 44.50 -67.13 3.02
C GLY A 752 43.03 -67.09 3.42
N SER A 753 42.22 -67.95 2.81
CA SER A 753 40.85 -68.28 3.22
C SER A 753 40.79 -68.77 4.67
N VAL A 754 39.81 -68.32 5.47
CA VAL A 754 38.64 -69.13 5.86
C VAL A 754 37.66 -68.32 6.70
N ALA A 755 36.54 -67.90 6.10
CA ALA A 755 35.25 -67.89 6.79
C ALA A 755 34.14 -67.84 5.75
N GLY A 756 33.31 -68.88 5.74
CA GLY A 756 32.16 -69.01 4.85
C GLY A 756 31.15 -67.89 5.07
N SER A 757 30.68 -67.36 3.95
CA SER A 757 29.47 -66.55 3.89
C SER A 757 28.23 -67.47 3.84
N LEU A 758 27.09 -66.84 4.11
CA LEU A 758 25.68 -67.31 4.03
C LEU A 758 25.20 -67.99 5.32
N SER A 759 24.17 -67.50 6.02
CA SER A 759 22.80 -67.22 5.52
C SER A 759 22.07 -66.41 6.61
N SER A 760 21.51 -65.22 6.37
CA SER A 760 20.15 -64.91 5.87
C SER A 760 18.97 -65.38 6.73
N LEU A 761 18.04 -64.44 6.98
CA LEU A 761 16.68 -64.54 7.58
C LEU A 761 16.70 -64.62 9.13
N GLU A 762 15.88 -63.93 9.91
CA GLU A 762 14.46 -63.60 9.75
C GLU A 762 14.06 -62.53 10.78
N SER A 763 12.95 -61.82 10.52
CA SER A 763 12.38 -60.77 11.35
C SER A 763 11.59 -61.27 12.58
N SER A 764 11.56 -60.43 13.63
CA SER A 764 10.41 -60.09 14.50
C SER A 764 10.40 -60.53 15.98
N THR A 765 10.02 -59.55 16.83
CA THR A 765 9.55 -59.61 18.24
C THR A 765 10.63 -59.89 19.29
N SER A 766 10.71 -59.30 20.49
CA SER A 766 9.77 -58.58 21.36
C SER A 766 10.57 -57.86 22.47
N ASP A 767 9.98 -56.84 23.09
CA ASP A 767 10.44 -56.24 24.36
C ASP A 767 10.88 -57.28 25.39
N SER A 768 12.04 -57.06 26.02
CA SER A 768 12.34 -57.61 27.34
C SER A 768 13.43 -56.81 28.04
N ASP A 769 13.13 -56.36 29.25
CA ASP A 769 14.03 -55.74 30.20
C ASP A 769 15.24 -56.63 30.48
N GLN A 770 16.44 -56.06 30.41
CA GLN A 770 17.69 -56.79 30.58
C GLN A 770 18.00 -56.99 32.07
N ASN A 771 17.97 -58.24 32.52
CA ASN A 771 18.43 -58.67 33.84
C ASN A 771 19.92 -59.08 33.79
N PHE A 772 20.76 -58.53 34.67
CA PHE A 772 22.23 -58.65 34.64
C PHE A 772 22.81 -59.67 35.65
N ASP A 773 21.98 -60.49 36.30
CA ASP A 773 22.41 -61.44 37.34
C ASP A 773 23.44 -62.51 36.89
N TYR A 774 23.52 -62.81 35.59
CA TYR A 774 24.44 -63.82 35.05
C TYR A 774 25.92 -63.40 35.08
N LEU A 775 26.23 -62.11 35.29
CA LEU A 775 27.62 -61.61 35.40
C LEU A 775 28.35 -62.12 36.65
N SER A 776 27.60 -62.61 37.64
CA SER A 776 28.14 -63.20 38.87
C SER A 776 28.73 -64.61 38.67
N GLU A 777 28.37 -65.31 37.58
CA GLU A 777 28.80 -66.69 37.31
C GLU A 777 30.13 -66.77 36.54
N TRP A 778 30.62 -65.66 36.00
CA TRP A 778 31.77 -65.62 35.08
C TRP A 778 33.15 -65.57 35.78
N GLY A 779 33.16 -65.79 37.10
CA GLY A 779 34.36 -65.94 37.90
C GLY A 779 34.76 -64.69 38.69
N PRO A 780 35.73 -64.81 39.62
CA PRO A 780 35.95 -63.84 40.70
C PRO A 780 36.40 -62.45 40.23
N ARG A 781 36.84 -62.29 38.97
CA ARG A 781 37.23 -61.00 38.40
C ARG A 781 36.04 -60.17 37.90
N PHE A 782 34.88 -60.79 37.68
CA PHE A 782 33.67 -60.14 37.17
C PHE A 782 32.61 -59.90 38.25
N LYS A 783 32.84 -60.40 39.46
CA LYS A 783 31.96 -60.20 40.63
C LYS A 783 31.73 -58.72 40.96
N ARG A 784 32.75 -57.88 40.83
CA ARG A 784 32.65 -56.42 41.02
C ARG A 784 31.80 -55.72 39.96
N LEU A 785 31.69 -56.28 38.75
CA LEU A 785 30.83 -55.74 37.69
C LEU A 785 29.37 -56.10 37.96
N GLY A 786 29.08 -57.35 38.35
CA GLY A 786 27.73 -57.75 38.77
C GLY A 786 27.19 -56.95 39.96
N GLU A 787 28.03 -56.66 40.96
CA GLU A 787 27.66 -55.82 42.11
C GLU A 787 27.42 -54.34 41.75
N LEU A 788 28.01 -53.83 40.66
CA LEU A 788 27.91 -52.42 40.26
C LEU A 788 26.64 -52.10 39.47
N TYR A 789 26.10 -53.10 38.76
CA TYR A 789 24.89 -52.95 37.91
C TYR A 789 23.62 -53.50 38.56
N SER A 790 23.73 -54.17 39.71
CA SER A 790 22.58 -54.71 40.47
C SER A 790 22.33 -53.93 41.77
N VAL A 791 22.00 -52.62 41.74
CA VAL A 791 21.27 -51.98 42.86
C VAL A 791 20.42 -50.80 42.37
N GLY A 792 19.10 -50.89 42.61
CA GLY A 792 18.18 -49.78 42.35
C GLY A 792 16.71 -49.94 42.79
N GLU A 793 16.33 -50.94 43.59
CA GLU A 793 15.04 -50.93 44.33
C GLU A 793 15.23 -51.49 45.75
N SER A 794 15.66 -50.63 46.68
CA SER A 794 15.38 -50.80 48.10
C SER A 794 15.65 -49.49 48.83
N ASP A 795 14.65 -48.62 48.87
CA ASP A 795 14.45 -47.63 49.96
C ASP A 795 13.04 -47.00 49.80
N LYS A 796 12.02 -47.75 50.21
CA LYS A 796 10.70 -47.23 50.56
C LYS A 796 9.92 -48.29 51.34
N GLU A 797 10.18 -48.37 52.65
CA GLU A 797 9.19 -48.70 53.69
C GLU A 797 9.86 -48.58 55.07
N THR A 798 9.78 -47.40 55.68
CA THR A 798 9.25 -47.12 57.04
C THR A 798 9.47 -45.66 57.42
#